data_AF-A0A453F5B0-F1
#
_entry.id   AF-A0A453F5B0-F1
#
_cell.length_a   1.000
_cell.length_b   1.000
_cell.length_c   1.000
_cell.angle_alpha   90.00
_cell.angle_beta   90.00
_cell.angle_gamma   90.00
#
_symmetry.space_group_name_H-M   'P 1'
#
loop_
_entity.id
_entity.type
_entity.pdbx_description
1 polymer ?
#
loop_
_entity_poly.entity_id
_entity_poly.type
_entity_poly.pdbx_seq_one_letter_code
_entity_poly.pdbx_strand_id
1 'polypeptide(L)'
;LESPNKQLKQVKGHRKGSKPPLLPPCLFSPVGRRSSPKSQLRSPRPPNPRELPQHCTSPLIFPRISRSLAHPPPARYVAAAARGGHGEMLRLRAFRPTSDKVVKIQLHPTHPWLVTADANDRVSVWDWEHRQVIYELKAGGVDERRLVGVKLEKLAEGETDSKGKPTEAIRGGSVKQVSFYDDDVRFWQHWRNCSAASEAPTAVNQQSSAFSAPAPSTRGRHFVVICCENKAIFLDLVTMRGRDVPKQELDNKSLLCMEFLSRSSSSDAPLVAFGASDGVIRVLSMMTWKLVRRYTGGHKGAISCLMTFMSAAGEVHLVSGGSDGLLVLWSADHIHDSRELVPKISLKAHDGGVVAVELSRVMGSAPQLITIGADKTLAIWDTVTFKEIRRIKPVPKLACHSVASWCHPRAPNLDILTCVKDSHIWAIEHPTYSALTRPLCELSSLVPPQALAQHKKLRVYCMVAHPLQPHLVATGTNIGIILSEFDPRALPAVAPLPALTESKEHSAVYIVERELKLLNFQLSNTANPSLGSASEAGRSRSESIDQLIVKQSKKHISTPAPHDSYSILSASSSGKYVAVVWPDIPSFVVYKASDWSVVDSGTGKLFAWDSCRDRYALVESALAPRMPLIVKGGSSKKAKEAAAAAAQAAAAAASAASSATVQVRILLDDGTAHVLQRSIDGRSEPVVGLHGGALLGVTYRTSRRISPLTATAISTVQSMPLSGFGGSGSSFASDDPFSSREGPPQNFQLYSWETYQPVSGLLAQPEWTVWDQTVEYCAFAYQQYIVISSLRPQFRYLGDVSIPSATGAVWHRRQLFVATPTTIECVFVDAGVAAIDIETKKRKEEMKAREAQGRAVADHGDLALITVEGPQVTASEKISLRPPMLQVVRLASFQHAPSIPPFIVPKQSKLNGDDSVFLKELDDRRYSEVAVAGGGVSVAVTRFPPEQKRPIGPLVLVGVRDGVLWLVDRYMCAHALSLSHPGIRCRCLAAYGDPVSAVKWATRLGREHHDDLAQFMLGMGYATEALHLPGISKRFLII
;
A
#
# COMPACT_ATOMS: atom_id res chain seq x y z
N LEU A 1 2.03 -32.52 56.52
CA LEU A 1 2.79 -32.66 57.78
C LEU A 1 4.14 -32.03 57.57
N GLU A 2 4.34 -30.96 58.32
CA GLU A 2 5.34 -29.92 58.15
C GLU A 2 6.76 -30.40 58.47
N SER A 3 7.71 -29.71 57.85
CA SER A 3 9.04 -29.27 58.33
C SER A 3 9.29 -29.37 59.86
N PRO A 4 10.54 -29.26 60.40
CA PRO A 4 11.55 -28.26 59.96
C PRO A 4 13.04 -28.48 60.33
N ASN A 5 13.85 -27.43 60.02
CA ASN A 5 15.02 -26.93 60.78
C ASN A 5 16.33 -27.76 60.78
N LYS A 6 17.54 -27.22 60.97
CA LYS A 6 18.18 -25.88 60.94
C LYS A 6 19.70 -26.12 61.00
N GLN A 7 20.45 -25.27 60.31
CA GLN A 7 21.77 -24.67 60.62
C GLN A 7 22.81 -25.32 61.57
N LEU A 8 24.07 -25.18 61.12
CA LEU A 8 25.29 -24.71 61.81
C LEU A 8 26.43 -25.72 62.14
N LYS A 9 27.65 -25.29 61.73
CA LYS A 9 28.99 -25.44 62.38
C LYS A 9 29.88 -26.68 62.12
N GLN A 10 31.04 -26.34 61.52
CA GLN A 10 32.43 -26.59 61.97
C GLN A 10 33.09 -27.99 61.91
N VAL A 11 34.27 -27.97 61.25
CA VAL A 11 35.59 -28.48 61.69
C VAL A 11 36.06 -29.90 61.28
N LYS A 12 37.15 -29.87 60.50
CA LYS A 12 38.35 -30.74 60.42
C LYS A 12 38.21 -32.26 60.22
N GLY A 13 38.83 -32.71 59.12
CA GLY A 13 39.56 -33.97 59.01
C GLY A 13 40.90 -33.74 58.30
N HIS A 14 41.98 -34.26 58.87
CA HIS A 14 43.41 -34.03 58.57
C HIS A 14 44.02 -35.44 58.31
N ARG A 15 44.83 -35.71 57.28
CA ARG A 15 46.32 -35.83 57.30
C ARG A 15 46.80 -36.55 56.01
N LYS A 16 47.79 -35.99 55.28
CA LYS A 16 49.27 -36.29 55.20
C LYS A 16 49.63 -37.46 54.25
N GLY A 17 50.72 -37.48 53.45
CA GLY A 17 51.92 -36.63 53.19
C GLY A 17 52.45 -36.96 51.76
N SER A 18 53.48 -36.36 51.14
CA SER A 18 54.84 -35.95 51.58
C SER A 18 55.60 -35.09 50.53
N LYS A 19 56.04 -33.86 50.91
CA LYS A 19 57.37 -33.14 50.84
C LYS A 19 58.52 -33.55 49.82
N PRO A 20 59.61 -32.73 49.60
CA PRO A 20 59.83 -31.37 49.02
C PRO A 20 61.23 -31.31 48.24
N PRO A 21 62.13 -30.27 48.24
CA PRO A 21 62.11 -28.80 48.48
C PRO A 21 62.93 -27.90 47.49
N LEU A 22 62.71 -26.56 47.51
CA LEU A 22 63.69 -25.45 47.79
C LEU A 22 63.31 -24.08 47.13
N LEU A 23 63.53 -23.00 47.90
CA LEU A 23 63.30 -21.54 47.70
C LEU A 23 64.68 -20.80 47.47
N PRO A 24 64.91 -19.45 47.53
CA PRO A 24 64.09 -18.23 47.84
C PRO A 24 64.46 -16.97 46.94
N PRO A 25 64.48 -15.66 47.39
CA PRO A 25 63.36 -14.70 47.61
C PRO A 25 63.58 -13.24 47.07
N CYS A 26 62.58 -12.34 47.24
CA CYS A 26 62.61 -10.96 47.84
C CYS A 26 61.72 -9.86 47.19
N LEU A 27 61.32 -8.90 48.05
CA LEU A 27 60.22 -7.91 48.01
C LEU A 27 60.68 -6.44 47.78
N PHE A 28 59.73 -5.54 47.40
CA PHE A 28 59.27 -4.29 48.10
C PHE A 28 58.97 -3.02 47.23
N SER A 29 57.94 -2.30 47.71
CA SER A 29 57.24 -1.02 47.36
C SER A 29 58.09 0.27 47.55
N PRO A 30 57.63 1.58 47.44
CA PRO A 30 56.36 2.19 47.99
C PRO A 30 55.73 3.51 47.37
N VAL A 31 54.48 3.83 47.80
CA VAL A 31 53.84 5.14 48.23
C VAL A 31 53.85 6.47 47.39
N GLY A 32 52.65 6.98 47.02
CA GLY A 32 52.01 8.22 47.57
C GLY A 32 52.08 9.65 46.93
N ARG A 33 50.90 10.16 46.48
CA ARG A 33 50.29 11.54 46.59
C ARG A 33 50.68 12.78 45.71
N ARG A 34 49.60 13.38 45.15
CA ARG A 34 49.14 14.82 45.11
C ARG A 34 49.30 15.75 43.86
N SER A 35 48.17 16.43 43.58
CA SER A 35 47.92 17.82 43.10
C SER A 35 47.95 18.22 41.61
N SER A 36 46.85 18.86 41.17
CA SER A 36 46.70 19.84 40.07
C SER A 36 46.88 21.30 40.63
N PRO A 37 46.76 22.46 39.91
CA PRO A 37 46.40 22.76 38.49
C PRO A 37 47.15 23.97 37.79
N LYS A 38 46.71 24.36 36.57
CA LYS A 38 46.66 25.71 35.88
C LYS A 38 47.76 26.26 34.93
N SER A 39 47.25 26.83 33.80
CA SER A 39 47.71 28.03 32.99
C SER A 39 48.90 27.87 32.02
N GLN A 40 49.13 28.63 30.93
CA GLN A 40 48.41 29.56 30.04
C GLN A 40 49.34 29.80 28.80
N LEU A 41 48.75 30.06 27.62
CA LEU A 41 49.16 30.99 26.53
C LEU A 41 50.65 31.31 26.21
N ARG A 42 51.07 31.10 24.94
CA ARG A 42 51.37 32.13 23.88
C ARG A 42 52.28 31.60 22.76
N SER A 43 51.97 32.02 21.53
CA SER A 43 52.77 31.95 20.28
C SER A 43 53.77 33.14 20.21
N PRO A 44 54.74 33.27 19.24
CA PRO A 44 54.48 33.50 17.79
C PRO A 44 55.55 33.04 16.73
N ARG A 45 55.10 32.89 15.45
CA ARG A 45 55.63 33.27 14.08
C ARG A 45 57.16 33.52 13.80
N PRO A 46 57.67 33.69 12.52
CA PRO A 46 57.07 33.81 11.15
C PRO A 46 57.87 32.99 10.05
N PRO A 47 58.01 33.38 8.75
CA PRO A 47 57.04 33.32 7.63
C PRO A 47 57.56 32.71 6.27
N ASN A 48 56.63 32.31 5.36
CA ASN A 48 56.52 32.47 3.86
C ASN A 48 57.76 32.64 2.90
N PRO A 49 57.66 32.56 1.53
CA PRO A 49 56.60 32.08 0.59
C PRO A 49 57.11 31.44 -0.77
N ARG A 50 56.19 31.23 -1.75
CA ARG A 50 56.37 31.15 -3.25
C ARG A 50 57.02 29.87 -3.82
N GLU A 51 56.82 29.36 -5.03
CA GLU A 51 56.02 29.61 -6.26
C GLU A 51 56.15 28.32 -7.14
N LEU A 52 55.28 28.11 -8.13
CA LEU A 52 55.36 27.09 -9.23
C LEU A 52 56.59 27.37 -10.18
N PRO A 53 56.88 26.68 -11.33
CA PRO A 53 56.26 25.55 -12.06
C PRO A 53 57.22 24.50 -12.77
N GLN A 54 56.62 23.45 -13.38
CA GLN A 54 56.88 22.84 -14.72
C GLN A 54 58.16 22.05 -15.16
N HIS A 55 57.87 21.07 -16.06
CA HIS A 55 58.67 20.30 -17.04
C HIS A 55 59.43 19.04 -16.56
N CYS A 56 58.98 17.81 -16.88
CA CYS A 56 59.01 17.05 -18.15
C CYS A 56 60.39 16.48 -18.53
N THR A 57 60.58 15.16 -18.39
CA THR A 57 61.21 14.24 -19.39
C THR A 57 61.18 12.78 -18.90
N SER A 58 60.50 11.91 -19.65
CA SER A 58 60.69 10.44 -19.75
C SER A 58 61.82 10.14 -20.79
N PRO A 59 62.38 8.91 -21.03
CA PRO A 59 61.75 7.57 -21.17
C PRO A 59 62.58 6.39 -20.55
N LEU A 60 62.16 5.11 -20.45
CA LEU A 60 62.11 4.06 -21.49
C LEU A 60 61.48 2.73 -20.97
N ILE A 61 60.49 2.21 -21.72
CA ILE A 61 60.29 0.83 -22.26
C ILE A 61 60.12 -0.43 -21.34
N PHE A 62 58.85 -0.82 -21.12
CA PHE A 62 58.08 -2.11 -21.26
C PHE A 62 58.75 -3.52 -21.38
N PRO A 63 58.02 -4.68 -21.25
CA PRO A 63 56.59 -4.94 -20.87
C PRO A 63 56.28 -6.20 -19.99
N ARG A 64 55.05 -6.28 -19.40
CA ARG A 64 54.07 -7.41 -19.58
C ARG A 64 52.79 -7.30 -18.70
N ILE A 65 51.69 -6.95 -19.36
CA ILE A 65 50.30 -7.47 -19.34
C ILE A 65 49.75 -8.15 -18.05
N SER A 66 48.75 -7.51 -17.42
CA SER A 66 47.45 -8.11 -17.06
C SER A 66 46.37 -7.01 -16.91
N ARG A 67 45.20 -7.24 -17.52
CA ARG A 67 44.08 -6.27 -17.67
C ARG A 67 43.23 -6.24 -16.40
N SER A 68 43.08 -5.07 -15.75
CA SER A 68 41.97 -4.76 -14.86
C SER A 68 41.07 -3.68 -15.50
N LEU A 69 39.77 -3.96 -15.56
CA LEU A 69 38.74 -3.04 -16.06
C LEU A 69 38.48 -1.98 -14.99
N ALA A 70 38.76 -0.71 -15.34
CA ALA A 70 38.51 0.44 -14.50
C ALA A 70 37.02 0.83 -14.47
N HIS A 71 36.51 1.08 -13.26
CA HIS A 71 35.20 1.67 -12.99
C HIS A 71 35.06 3.10 -13.55
N PRO A 72 33.90 3.51 -14.10
CA PRO A 72 33.62 4.92 -14.37
C PRO A 72 33.12 5.65 -13.10
N PRO A 73 33.30 6.98 -12.99
CA PRO A 73 32.85 7.77 -11.84
C PRO A 73 31.31 7.94 -11.84
N PRO A 74 30.69 8.25 -10.68
CA PRO A 74 29.24 8.32 -10.53
C PRO A 74 28.66 9.53 -11.28
N ALA A 75 27.73 9.27 -12.20
CA ALA A 75 26.99 10.30 -12.92
C ALA A 75 26.02 11.03 -11.97
N ARG A 76 26.01 12.36 -12.03
CA ARG A 76 25.02 13.22 -11.36
C ARG A 76 23.64 13.01 -12.00
N TYR A 77 22.71 12.42 -11.26
CA TYR A 77 21.33 12.25 -11.66
C TYR A 77 20.58 13.58 -11.64
N VAL A 78 20.20 14.08 -12.83
CA VAL A 78 19.12 15.07 -12.98
C VAL A 78 17.94 14.29 -13.55
N ALA A 79 16.87 14.16 -12.76
CA ALA A 79 15.60 13.62 -13.25
C ALA A 79 15.01 14.61 -14.26
N ALA A 80 15.35 14.43 -15.55
CA ALA A 80 14.69 15.14 -16.63
C ALA A 80 13.31 14.52 -16.84
N ALA A 81 12.28 15.36 -16.73
CA ALA A 81 10.89 15.00 -16.98
C ALA A 81 10.72 14.44 -18.39
N ALA A 82 10.58 13.11 -18.51
CA ALA A 82 10.24 12.45 -19.76
C ALA A 82 8.73 12.59 -20.03
N ARG A 83 8.36 13.52 -20.91
CA ARG A 83 6.99 13.61 -21.44
C ARG A 83 6.74 12.47 -22.43
N GLY A 84 5.85 11.55 -22.06
CA GLY A 84 5.22 10.60 -22.97
C GLY A 84 5.05 9.20 -22.40
N GLY A 85 3.82 8.87 -21.98
CA GLY A 85 3.28 7.51 -21.85
C GLY A 85 3.85 6.64 -20.71
N HIS A 86 3.02 6.37 -19.69
CA HIS A 86 3.25 5.38 -18.62
C HIS A 86 4.42 5.62 -17.64
N GLY A 87 4.80 6.88 -17.37
CA GLY A 87 5.93 7.19 -16.48
C GLY A 87 5.81 8.45 -15.62
N GLU A 88 4.64 9.07 -15.48
CA GLU A 88 4.50 10.17 -14.51
C GLU A 88 4.43 9.60 -13.09
N MET A 89 5.48 9.87 -12.31
CA MET A 89 5.57 9.50 -10.89
C MET A 89 4.44 10.10 -10.06
N LEU A 90 3.80 11.17 -10.52
CA LEU A 90 2.89 12.01 -9.75
C LEU A 90 1.75 12.58 -10.60
N ARG A 91 0.53 12.52 -10.09
CA ARG A 91 -0.66 13.17 -10.67
C ARG A 91 -1.45 13.95 -9.62
N LEU A 92 -2.28 14.89 -10.07
CA LEU A 92 -3.26 15.56 -9.21
C LEU A 92 -4.47 14.63 -9.01
N ARG A 93 -4.69 14.14 -7.78
CA ARG A 93 -5.89 13.35 -7.45
C ARG A 93 -7.11 14.25 -7.32
N ALA A 94 -6.98 15.29 -6.51
CA ALA A 94 -8.06 16.20 -6.20
C ALA A 94 -7.50 17.56 -5.78
N PHE A 95 -8.24 18.62 -6.09
CA PHE A 95 -7.90 19.99 -5.73
C PHE A 95 -9.14 20.67 -5.16
N ARG A 96 -8.98 21.35 -4.01
CA ARG A 96 -10.03 22.17 -3.41
C ARG A 96 -9.49 23.58 -3.15
N PRO A 97 -9.99 24.62 -3.85
CA PRO A 97 -9.58 25.99 -3.59
C PRO A 97 -10.09 26.47 -2.23
N THR A 98 -9.33 27.33 -1.56
CA THR A 98 -9.71 27.99 -0.30
C THR A 98 -9.48 29.49 -0.38
N SER A 99 -10.24 30.27 0.41
CA SER A 99 -10.14 31.73 0.43
C SER A 99 -8.84 32.23 1.10
N ASP A 100 -8.32 31.48 2.07
CA ASP A 100 -7.07 31.78 2.76
C ASP A 100 -6.14 30.55 2.75
N LYS A 101 -4.90 30.73 3.18
CA LYS A 101 -3.87 29.69 3.25
C LYS A 101 -4.27 28.62 4.26
N VAL A 102 -4.12 27.37 3.86
CA VAL A 102 -4.34 26.20 4.71
C VAL A 102 -3.10 25.98 5.58
N VAL A 103 -3.27 26.01 6.90
CA VAL A 103 -2.16 25.95 7.87
C VAL A 103 -2.12 24.61 8.62
N LYS A 104 -3.25 23.93 8.78
CA LYS A 104 -3.35 22.60 9.40
C LYS A 104 -4.12 21.66 8.49
N ILE A 105 -3.69 20.41 8.45
CA ILE A 105 -4.25 19.37 7.62
C ILE A 105 -4.10 18.02 8.33
N GLN A 106 -5.10 17.17 8.21
CA GLN A 106 -5.01 15.77 8.61
C GLN A 106 -5.91 14.91 7.71
N LEU A 107 -5.48 13.68 7.46
CA LEU A 107 -6.22 12.68 6.70
C LEU A 107 -6.80 11.64 7.65
N HIS A 108 -8.06 11.28 7.41
CA HIS A 108 -8.65 10.11 8.01
C HIS A 108 -7.99 8.84 7.41
N PRO A 109 -7.68 7.81 8.21
CA PRO A 109 -7.00 6.61 7.72
C PRO A 109 -7.85 5.71 6.82
N THR A 110 -9.16 5.56 7.09
CA THR A 110 -10.03 4.60 6.36
C THR A 110 -11.08 5.26 5.46
N HIS A 111 -11.75 6.32 5.93
CA HIS A 111 -12.63 7.17 5.12
C HIS A 111 -11.88 8.14 4.21
N PRO A 112 -12.44 8.51 3.05
CA PRO A 112 -11.86 9.49 2.13
C PRO A 112 -12.01 10.94 2.62
N TRP A 113 -11.78 11.18 3.91
CA TRP A 113 -12.07 12.45 4.59
C TRP A 113 -10.81 13.19 5.04
N LEU A 114 -10.77 14.48 4.75
CA LEU A 114 -9.66 15.36 5.06
C LEU A 114 -10.18 16.55 5.88
N VAL A 115 -9.55 16.80 7.02
CA VAL A 115 -9.85 17.99 7.84
C VAL A 115 -8.76 19.03 7.66
N THR A 116 -9.15 20.28 7.44
CA THR A 116 -8.22 21.41 7.35
C THR A 116 -8.61 22.55 8.26
N ALA A 117 -7.61 23.33 8.69
CA ALA A 117 -7.81 24.67 9.23
C ALA A 117 -7.04 25.70 8.40
N ASP A 118 -7.71 26.79 8.02
CA ASP A 118 -7.08 27.94 7.36
C ASP A 118 -6.53 28.95 8.38
N ALA A 119 -5.89 30.00 7.88
CA ALA A 119 -5.33 31.06 8.73
C ALA A 119 -6.37 31.99 9.38
N ASN A 120 -7.65 31.90 8.98
CA ASN A 120 -8.79 32.62 9.56
C ASN A 120 -9.60 31.75 10.52
N ASP A 121 -9.01 30.64 10.98
CA ASP A 121 -9.59 29.70 11.93
C ASP A 121 -10.87 29.01 11.42
N ARG A 122 -11.03 28.92 10.09
CA ARG A 122 -12.10 28.14 9.46
C ARG A 122 -11.65 26.69 9.35
N VAL A 123 -12.45 25.80 9.93
CA VAL A 123 -12.23 24.36 9.87
C VAL A 123 -13.23 23.74 8.91
N SER A 124 -12.74 22.89 8.00
CA SER A 124 -13.59 22.19 7.04
C SER A 124 -13.21 20.72 6.94
N VAL A 125 -14.21 19.85 6.89
CA VAL A 125 -14.11 18.42 6.62
C VAL A 125 -14.56 18.18 5.19
N TRP A 126 -13.69 17.63 4.37
CA TRP A 126 -13.88 17.46 2.94
C TRP A 126 -13.72 15.99 2.55
N ASP A 127 -14.72 15.45 1.87
CA ASP A 127 -14.65 14.19 1.14
C ASP A 127 -14.01 14.44 -0.23
N TRP A 128 -12.78 13.95 -0.41
CA TRP A 128 -12.03 14.18 -1.66
C TRP A 128 -12.47 13.26 -2.80
N GLU A 129 -13.11 12.13 -2.49
CA GLU A 129 -13.57 11.16 -3.48
C GLU A 129 -14.84 11.69 -4.17
N HIS A 130 -15.82 12.13 -3.36
CA HIS A 130 -17.06 12.73 -3.86
C HIS A 130 -16.95 14.24 -4.12
N ARG A 131 -15.82 14.85 -3.78
CA ARG A 131 -15.56 16.31 -3.85
C ARG A 131 -16.57 17.14 -3.05
N GLN A 132 -17.06 16.61 -1.92
CA GLN A 132 -18.10 17.25 -1.10
C GLN A 132 -17.56 17.76 0.23
N VAL A 133 -18.01 18.94 0.67
CA VAL A 133 -17.71 19.44 2.01
C VAL A 133 -18.75 18.87 2.98
N ILE A 134 -18.32 18.01 3.89
CA ILE A 134 -19.19 17.35 4.87
C ILE A 134 -19.59 18.35 5.96
N TYR A 135 -18.62 19.12 6.43
CA TYR A 135 -18.84 20.07 7.52
C TYR A 135 -17.89 21.25 7.43
N GLU A 136 -18.34 22.42 7.87
CA GLU A 136 -17.54 23.62 7.92
C GLU A 136 -17.98 24.54 9.06
N LEU A 137 -17.00 25.06 9.83
CA LEU A 137 -17.25 25.97 10.94
C LEU A 137 -16.13 27.00 11.11
N LYS A 138 -16.44 28.14 11.72
CA LYS A 138 -15.45 29.16 12.11
C LYS A 138 -15.08 28.99 13.58
N ALA A 139 -14.06 28.17 13.85
CA ALA A 139 -13.73 27.71 15.19
C ALA A 139 -13.17 28.81 16.10
N GLY A 140 -12.45 29.78 15.52
CA GLY A 140 -11.87 30.87 16.31
C GLY A 140 -12.86 31.92 16.79
N GLY A 141 -14.02 31.98 16.14
CA GLY A 141 -15.13 32.84 16.54
C GLY A 141 -16.03 32.21 17.60
N VAL A 142 -17.22 32.78 17.70
CA VAL A 142 -18.35 32.22 18.42
C VAL A 142 -19.25 31.56 17.38
N ASP A 143 -19.55 30.27 17.53
CA ASP A 143 -20.39 29.54 16.58
C ASP A 143 -21.88 29.84 16.89
N GLU A 144 -22.42 30.82 16.19
CA GLU A 144 -23.80 31.28 16.36
C GLU A 144 -24.84 30.18 16.09
N ARG A 145 -24.57 29.27 15.14
CA ARG A 145 -25.49 28.17 14.80
C ARG A 145 -25.61 27.17 15.96
N ARG A 146 -24.50 26.87 16.63
CA ARG A 146 -24.50 25.98 17.80
C ARG A 146 -25.06 26.65 19.05
N LEU A 147 -24.90 27.97 19.20
CA LEU A 147 -25.55 28.76 20.24
C LEU A 147 -27.07 28.71 20.14
N VAL A 148 -27.64 28.76 18.93
CA VAL A 148 -29.08 28.60 18.71
C VAL A 148 -29.53 27.20 19.13
N GLY A 149 -28.79 26.15 18.76
CA GLY A 149 -29.07 24.77 19.18
C GLY A 149 -29.06 24.59 20.71
N VAL A 150 -28.06 25.13 21.40
CA VAL A 150 -27.95 25.07 22.87
C VAL A 150 -29.05 25.87 23.57
N LYS A 151 -29.44 27.03 23.01
CA LYS A 151 -30.58 27.80 23.53
C LYS A 151 -31.89 27.03 23.38
N LEU A 152 -32.11 26.39 22.22
CA LEU A 152 -33.30 25.57 21.98
C LEU A 152 -33.33 24.32 22.89
N GLU A 153 -32.18 23.68 23.14
CA GLU A 153 -32.07 22.52 24.04
C GLU A 153 -32.33 22.93 25.50
N LYS A 154 -31.75 24.05 25.98
CA LYS A 154 -32.03 24.60 27.32
C LYS A 154 -33.49 25.03 27.50
N LEU A 155 -34.11 25.58 26.46
CA LEU A 155 -35.54 25.90 26.45
C LEU A 155 -36.40 24.62 26.50
N ALA A 156 -35.97 23.55 25.83
CA ALA A 156 -36.64 22.25 25.88
C ALA A 156 -36.46 21.53 27.23
N GLU A 157 -35.36 21.78 27.94
CA GLU A 157 -35.07 21.24 29.28
C GLU A 157 -35.71 22.06 30.43
N GLY A 158 -36.36 23.19 30.13
CA GLY A 158 -37.09 23.99 31.12
C GLY A 158 -36.23 24.92 31.99
N GLU A 159 -34.96 25.16 31.64
CA GLU A 159 -34.12 26.14 32.33
C GLU A 159 -34.46 27.58 31.89
N THR A 160 -35.07 28.37 32.80
CA THR A 160 -35.47 29.77 32.54
C THR A 160 -34.44 30.83 32.98
N ASP A 161 -33.35 30.45 33.67
CA ASP A 161 -32.36 31.41 34.17
C ASP A 161 -31.23 31.69 33.15
N SER A 162 -31.33 32.86 32.51
CA SER A 162 -30.39 33.35 31.50
C SER A 162 -29.32 34.30 32.04
N LYS A 163 -28.68 33.99 33.19
CA LYS A 163 -27.38 34.61 33.51
C LYS A 163 -26.28 33.90 32.72
N GLY A 164 -26.17 34.26 31.45
CA GLY A 164 -25.21 33.69 30.51
C GLY A 164 -23.77 33.81 31.02
N LYS A 165 -22.99 32.71 30.90
CA LYS A 165 -21.52 32.76 30.97
C LYS A 165 -21.02 33.86 30.02
N PRO A 166 -19.98 34.63 30.37
CA PRO A 166 -19.48 35.72 29.54
C PRO A 166 -19.17 35.18 28.13
N THR A 167 -19.64 35.87 27.11
CA THR A 167 -19.45 35.60 25.67
C THR A 167 -17.98 35.35 25.28
N GLU A 168 -17.03 35.81 26.10
CA GLU A 168 -15.60 35.54 25.98
C GLU A 168 -15.23 34.06 26.17
N ALA A 169 -15.93 33.31 27.04
CA ALA A 169 -15.66 31.89 27.28
C ALA A 169 -16.01 30.98 26.08
N ILE A 170 -16.73 31.52 25.10
CA ILE A 170 -17.22 30.80 23.91
C ILE A 170 -16.33 31.05 22.69
N ARG A 171 -15.49 32.11 22.69
CA ARG A 171 -14.61 32.45 21.57
C ARG A 171 -13.40 31.50 21.53
N GLY A 172 -13.22 30.77 20.42
CA GLY A 172 -12.17 29.75 20.33
C GLY A 172 -10.74 30.29 20.26
N GLY A 173 -10.53 31.49 19.68
CA GLY A 173 -9.19 31.99 19.38
C GLY A 173 -8.53 31.20 18.23
N SER A 174 -7.21 31.33 18.05
CA SER A 174 -6.56 30.71 16.89
C SER A 174 -6.62 29.17 16.94
N VAL A 175 -6.91 28.53 15.80
CA VAL A 175 -6.87 27.06 15.66
C VAL A 175 -5.42 26.60 15.57
N LYS A 176 -5.01 25.76 16.51
CA LYS A 176 -3.63 25.27 16.60
C LYS A 176 -3.45 23.86 16.06
N GLN A 177 -4.46 23.00 16.18
CA GLN A 177 -4.42 21.64 15.63
C GLN A 177 -5.83 21.12 15.36
N VAL A 178 -5.97 20.24 14.37
CA VAL A 178 -7.19 19.48 14.07
C VAL A 178 -6.84 18.00 14.04
N SER A 179 -7.72 17.14 14.56
CA SER A 179 -7.53 15.69 14.47
C SER A 179 -8.86 14.94 14.38
N PHE A 180 -8.90 13.87 13.59
CA PHE A 180 -9.93 12.84 13.66
C PHE A 180 -9.73 11.98 14.91
N TYR A 181 -10.84 11.42 15.39
CA TYR A 181 -10.87 10.45 16.47
C TYR A 181 -12.07 9.50 16.34
N ASP A 182 -11.77 8.23 16.10
CA ASP A 182 -12.71 7.12 16.13
C ASP A 182 -11.97 5.78 16.34
N ASP A 183 -12.72 4.68 16.34
CA ASP A 183 -12.16 3.35 16.57
C ASP A 183 -11.16 2.92 15.45
N ASP A 184 -11.35 3.37 14.20
CA ASP A 184 -10.43 3.09 13.09
C ASP A 184 -9.13 3.89 13.24
N VAL A 185 -9.21 5.19 13.55
CA VAL A 185 -8.05 6.06 13.82
C VAL A 185 -7.20 5.46 14.94
N ARG A 186 -7.83 5.07 16.05
CA ARG A 186 -7.15 4.46 17.19
C ARG A 186 -6.49 3.13 16.82
N PHE A 187 -7.23 2.26 16.13
CA PHE A 187 -6.74 0.95 15.71
C PHE A 187 -5.48 1.10 14.85
N TRP A 188 -5.53 1.95 13.83
CA TRP A 188 -4.42 2.11 12.89
C TRP A 188 -3.24 2.87 13.47
N GLN A 189 -3.46 3.83 14.38
CA GLN A 189 -2.38 4.46 15.13
C GLN A 189 -1.66 3.44 16.03
N HIS A 190 -2.41 2.61 16.77
CA HIS A 190 -1.84 1.55 17.59
C HIS A 190 -1.10 0.51 16.75
N TRP A 191 -1.69 0.08 15.62
CA TRP A 191 -1.06 -0.86 14.69
C TRP A 191 0.27 -0.34 14.15
N ARG A 192 0.33 0.94 13.73
CA ARG A 192 1.58 1.55 13.26
C ARG A 192 2.66 1.55 14.35
N ASN A 193 2.27 1.87 15.58
CA ASN A 193 3.20 1.89 16.72
C ASN A 193 3.73 0.49 17.03
N CYS A 194 2.86 -0.53 17.11
CA CYS A 194 3.26 -1.91 17.36
C CYS A 194 4.11 -2.49 16.21
N SER A 195 3.70 -2.23 14.96
CA SER A 195 4.42 -2.74 13.78
C SER A 195 5.77 -2.07 13.59
N ALA A 196 5.95 -0.82 14.02
CA ALA A 196 7.25 -0.16 14.02
C ALA A 196 8.15 -0.73 15.12
N ALA A 197 7.61 -0.98 16.32
CA ALA A 197 8.37 -1.54 17.45
C ALA A 197 8.86 -2.98 17.20
N SER A 198 8.09 -3.81 16.49
CA SER A 198 8.41 -5.22 16.25
C SER A 198 9.60 -5.47 15.31
N GLU A 199 10.05 -4.46 14.56
CA GLU A 199 11.20 -4.57 13.65
C GLU A 199 12.56 -4.44 14.35
N ALA A 200 12.57 -4.10 15.65
CA ALA A 200 13.81 -3.94 16.39
C ALA A 200 14.50 -5.31 16.65
N PRO A 201 15.82 -5.44 16.44
CA PRO A 201 16.56 -6.70 16.64
C PRO A 201 16.46 -7.29 18.05
N THR A 202 16.23 -6.45 19.07
CA THR A 202 16.05 -6.88 20.47
C THR A 202 14.67 -7.48 20.75
N ALA A 203 13.69 -7.33 19.85
CA ALA A 203 12.34 -7.88 20.00
C ALA A 203 12.28 -9.41 19.78
N VAL A 204 13.36 -10.03 19.29
CA VAL A 204 13.41 -11.46 18.94
C VAL A 204 13.23 -12.40 20.16
N ASN A 205 13.51 -11.92 21.39
CA ASN A 205 13.44 -12.73 22.61
C ASN A 205 12.24 -12.47 23.52
N GLN A 206 11.42 -11.47 23.23
CA GLN A 206 10.15 -11.27 23.92
C GLN A 206 9.06 -11.75 22.99
N GLN A 207 8.26 -12.73 23.45
CA GLN A 207 7.07 -13.23 22.77
C GLN A 207 6.41 -12.08 22.03
N SER A 208 6.31 -12.19 20.69
CA SER A 208 5.59 -11.24 19.83
C SER A 208 4.34 -10.81 20.58
N SER A 209 4.31 -9.60 21.12
CA SER A 209 3.18 -9.14 21.90
C SER A 209 2.01 -9.16 20.94
N ALA A 210 1.18 -10.19 21.07
CA ALA A 210 0.01 -10.43 20.24
C ALA A 210 -0.70 -9.10 20.06
N PHE A 211 -0.79 -8.62 18.82
CA PHE A 211 -1.41 -7.33 18.54
C PHE A 211 -2.85 -7.40 19.05
N SER A 212 -3.14 -6.78 20.19
CA SER A 212 -4.49 -6.74 20.74
C SER A 212 -5.16 -5.50 20.18
N ALA A 213 -6.26 -5.70 19.43
CA ALA A 213 -7.02 -4.58 18.92
C ALA A 213 -7.55 -3.74 20.10
N PRO A 214 -7.41 -2.40 20.08
CA PRO A 214 -8.00 -1.58 21.12
C PRO A 214 -9.52 -1.79 21.16
N ALA A 215 -10.08 -1.87 22.36
CA ALA A 215 -11.52 -2.04 22.53
C ALA A 215 -12.29 -0.87 21.88
N PRO A 216 -13.42 -1.15 21.18
CA PRO A 216 -14.22 -0.10 20.57
C PRO A 216 -14.77 0.81 21.66
N SER A 217 -14.53 2.10 21.50
CA SER A 217 -14.81 3.13 22.49
C SER A 217 -15.80 4.16 22.00
N THR A 218 -15.86 4.35 20.68
CA THR A 218 -16.69 5.39 20.06
C THR A 218 -18.07 4.91 19.66
N ARG A 219 -18.33 3.59 19.76
CA ARG A 219 -19.62 2.95 19.41
C ARG A 219 -20.11 3.39 18.01
N GLY A 220 -19.19 3.48 17.05
CA GLY A 220 -19.48 3.90 15.67
C GLY A 220 -19.62 5.41 15.44
N ARG A 221 -19.25 6.25 16.41
CA ARG A 221 -19.20 7.71 16.22
C ARG A 221 -17.85 8.16 15.65
N HIS A 222 -17.89 9.13 14.75
CA HIS A 222 -16.70 9.72 14.14
C HIS A 222 -16.50 11.15 14.66
N PHE A 223 -15.45 11.38 15.44
CA PHE A 223 -15.19 12.71 15.99
C PHE A 223 -14.13 13.46 15.20
N VAL A 224 -14.31 14.78 15.10
CA VAL A 224 -13.27 15.75 14.78
C VAL A 224 -13.02 16.60 16.02
N VAL A 225 -11.79 16.56 16.49
CA VAL A 225 -11.32 17.35 17.63
C VAL A 225 -10.52 18.53 17.12
N ILE A 226 -10.87 19.73 17.58
CA ILE A 226 -10.25 20.99 17.16
C ILE A 226 -9.65 21.64 18.40
N CYS A 227 -8.33 21.76 18.43
CA CYS A 227 -7.60 22.44 19.47
C CYS A 227 -7.47 23.92 19.10
N CYS A 228 -8.20 24.78 19.79
CA CYS A 228 -8.10 26.23 19.68
C CYS A 228 -7.40 26.79 20.92
N GLU A 229 -6.85 28.00 20.82
CA GLU A 229 -6.15 28.65 21.95
C GLU A 229 -6.98 28.69 23.23
N ASN A 230 -8.28 28.98 23.13
CA ASN A 230 -9.13 29.21 24.31
C ASN A 230 -10.11 28.07 24.62
N LYS A 231 -10.23 27.06 23.76
CA LYS A 231 -11.10 25.89 23.96
C LYS A 231 -10.72 24.73 23.06
N ALA A 232 -11.11 23.53 23.43
CA ALA A 232 -11.14 22.37 22.54
C ALA A 232 -12.59 22.10 22.11
N ILE A 233 -12.80 21.79 20.83
CA ILE A 233 -14.12 21.44 20.28
C ILE A 233 -14.09 19.97 19.89
N PHE A 234 -15.06 19.20 20.36
CA PHE A 234 -15.27 17.80 20.02
C PHE A 234 -16.54 17.70 19.19
N LEU A 235 -16.41 17.59 17.87
CA LEU A 235 -17.51 17.52 16.93
C LEU A 235 -17.77 16.08 16.54
N ASP A 236 -18.98 15.59 16.72
CA ASP A 236 -19.45 14.31 16.20
C ASP A 236 -19.99 14.52 14.77
N LEU A 237 -19.34 13.88 13.78
CA LEU A 237 -19.72 13.98 12.38
C LEU A 237 -20.99 13.19 12.03
N VAL A 238 -21.44 12.28 12.90
CA VAL A 238 -22.68 11.51 12.69
C VAL A 238 -23.88 12.34 13.15
N THR A 239 -23.82 12.88 14.36
CA THR A 239 -24.93 13.67 14.92
C THR A 239 -24.86 15.15 14.56
N MET A 240 -23.74 15.60 13.98
CA MET A 240 -23.41 17.02 13.74
C MET A 240 -23.46 17.89 15.01
N ARG A 241 -23.44 17.26 16.19
CA ARG A 241 -23.38 17.92 17.49
C ARG A 241 -21.94 18.05 17.92
N GLY A 242 -21.60 19.16 18.55
CA GLY A 242 -20.29 19.30 19.18
C GLY A 242 -20.38 19.67 20.64
N ARG A 243 -19.33 19.33 21.38
CA ARG A 243 -19.09 19.77 22.76
C ARG A 243 -17.86 20.66 22.80
N ASP A 244 -17.98 21.78 23.50
CA ASP A 244 -16.86 22.69 23.73
C ASP A 244 -16.33 22.46 25.15
N VAL A 245 -15.02 22.25 25.25
CA VAL A 245 -14.25 22.18 26.50
C VAL A 245 -13.48 23.48 26.63
N PRO A 246 -13.98 24.46 27.40
CA PRO A 246 -13.38 25.77 27.47
C PRO A 246 -12.11 25.72 28.33
N LYS A 247 -11.16 26.65 28.12
CA LYS A 247 -9.88 26.64 28.84
C LYS A 247 -10.02 26.69 30.37
N GLN A 248 -11.15 27.13 30.92
CA GLN A 248 -11.44 27.06 32.37
C GLN A 248 -11.34 25.63 32.91
N GLU A 249 -11.73 24.63 32.12
CA GLU A 249 -11.65 23.21 32.50
C GLU A 249 -10.20 22.66 32.38
N LEU A 250 -9.30 23.46 31.79
CA LEU A 250 -7.89 23.14 31.51
C LEU A 250 -6.95 24.18 32.16
N ASP A 251 -7.25 24.58 33.39
CA ASP A 251 -6.49 25.52 34.24
C ASP A 251 -6.29 26.94 33.62
N ASN A 252 -7.18 27.38 32.74
CA ASN A 252 -7.15 28.69 32.08
C ASN A 252 -5.89 28.98 31.25
N LYS A 253 -5.23 27.94 30.74
CA LYS A 253 -4.04 28.09 29.88
C LYS A 253 -4.39 27.90 28.40
N SER A 254 -3.65 28.57 27.52
CA SER A 254 -3.91 28.44 26.10
C SER A 254 -3.37 27.13 25.55
N LEU A 255 -4.20 26.44 24.78
CA LEU A 255 -3.88 25.14 24.17
C LEU A 255 -3.16 25.34 22.84
N LEU A 256 -2.15 24.52 22.57
CA LEU A 256 -1.27 24.67 21.40
C LEU A 256 -1.13 23.41 20.55
N CYS A 257 -1.26 22.25 21.17
CA CYS A 257 -1.24 20.97 20.47
C CYS A 257 -2.00 19.93 21.27
N MET A 258 -2.31 18.81 20.65
CA MET A 258 -3.03 17.70 21.27
C MET A 258 -2.54 16.36 20.74
N GLU A 259 -2.68 15.32 21.56
CA GLU A 259 -2.38 13.93 21.20
C GLU A 259 -3.27 12.98 21.98
N PHE A 260 -3.76 11.92 21.32
CA PHE A 260 -4.60 10.90 21.95
C PHE A 260 -3.73 9.84 22.61
N LEU A 261 -4.08 9.47 23.84
CA LEU A 261 -3.34 8.44 24.57
C LEU A 261 -4.04 7.09 24.39
N SER A 262 -3.36 6.12 23.79
CA SER A 262 -3.83 4.73 23.71
C SER A 262 -3.46 3.97 24.98
N ARG A 263 -4.44 3.46 25.73
CA ARG A 263 -4.20 2.52 26.84
C ARG A 263 -4.48 1.09 26.39
N SER A 264 -3.76 0.14 26.98
CA SER A 264 -3.90 -1.30 26.74
C SER A 264 -5.10 -1.95 27.44
N SER A 265 -5.66 -1.31 28.48
CA SER A 265 -6.81 -1.79 29.26
C SER A 265 -8.14 -1.50 28.55
N SER A 266 -8.98 -2.53 28.42
CA SER A 266 -10.30 -2.47 27.78
C SER A 266 -11.36 -1.65 28.53
N SER A 267 -11.09 -1.27 29.78
CA SER A 267 -12.04 -0.59 30.67
C SER A 267 -11.82 0.93 30.80
N ASP A 268 -10.75 1.48 30.23
CA ASP A 268 -10.38 2.87 30.48
C ASP A 268 -11.01 3.86 29.48
N ALA A 269 -11.50 4.97 30.01
CA ALA A 269 -12.06 6.07 29.23
C ALA A 269 -11.01 6.65 28.27
N PRO A 270 -11.42 7.04 27.04
CA PRO A 270 -10.52 7.66 26.09
C PRO A 270 -9.95 8.98 26.62
N LEU A 271 -8.62 9.16 26.49
CA LEU A 271 -7.88 10.29 27.03
C LEU A 271 -7.25 11.13 25.92
N VAL A 272 -7.23 12.45 26.12
CA VAL A 272 -6.58 13.42 25.25
C VAL A 272 -5.59 14.25 26.05
N ALA A 273 -4.34 14.30 25.62
CA ALA A 273 -3.30 15.16 26.16
C ALA A 273 -3.26 16.47 25.38
N PHE A 274 -3.30 17.61 26.08
CA PHE A 274 -3.19 18.94 25.51
C PHE A 274 -1.89 19.60 25.98
N GLY A 275 -1.06 20.04 25.04
CA GLY A 275 0.11 20.88 25.33
C GLY A 275 -0.30 22.33 25.45
N ALA A 276 0.15 23.00 26.51
CA ALA A 276 -0.22 24.37 26.79
C ALA A 276 0.96 25.35 26.73
N SER A 277 0.65 26.64 26.76
CA SER A 277 1.64 27.74 26.71
C SER A 277 2.54 27.83 27.94
N ASP A 278 2.19 27.19 29.05
CA ASP A 278 2.94 27.21 30.31
C ASP A 278 3.92 26.04 30.47
N GLY A 279 4.12 25.22 29.43
CA GLY A 279 5.03 24.08 29.49
C GLY A 279 4.47 22.84 30.17
N VAL A 280 3.17 22.84 30.52
CA VAL A 280 2.48 21.72 31.17
C VAL A 280 1.56 21.00 30.18
N ILE A 281 1.62 19.67 30.16
CA ILE A 281 0.69 18.84 29.38
C ILE A 281 -0.48 18.44 30.27
N ARG A 282 -1.71 18.64 29.80
CA ARG A 282 -2.96 18.40 30.54
C ARG A 282 -3.75 17.28 29.90
N VAL A 283 -4.11 16.25 30.66
CA VAL A 283 -4.83 15.08 30.16
C VAL A 283 -6.29 15.13 30.58
N LEU A 284 -7.17 15.20 29.61
CA LEU A 284 -8.63 15.21 29.76
C LEU A 284 -9.18 13.80 29.51
N SER A 285 -10.14 13.36 30.33
CA SER A 285 -10.99 12.21 29.99
C SER A 285 -12.17 12.64 29.15
N MET A 286 -12.39 12.01 28.00
CA MET A 286 -13.55 12.31 27.15
C MET A 286 -14.84 11.62 27.62
N MET A 287 -14.75 10.76 28.65
CA MET A 287 -15.95 10.20 29.29
C MET A 287 -16.48 11.16 30.35
N THR A 288 -15.59 11.65 31.24
CA THR A 288 -15.98 12.52 32.35
C THR A 288 -15.90 14.00 32.03
N TRP A 289 -15.22 14.37 30.93
CA TRP A 289 -14.94 15.75 30.54
C TRP A 289 -14.20 16.54 31.63
N LYS A 290 -13.38 15.83 32.41
CA LYS A 290 -12.60 16.41 33.50
C LYS A 290 -11.11 16.13 33.31
N LEU A 291 -10.30 17.05 33.81
CA LEU A 291 -8.85 16.90 33.86
C LEU A 291 -8.47 15.77 34.83
N VAL A 292 -7.78 14.76 34.32
CA VAL A 292 -7.39 13.56 35.08
C VAL A 292 -5.93 13.62 35.50
N ARG A 293 -5.04 14.17 34.67
CA ARG A 293 -3.58 14.09 34.88
C ARG A 293 -2.84 15.30 34.29
N ARG A 294 -1.66 15.60 34.83
CA ARG A 294 -0.71 16.62 34.33
C ARG A 294 0.69 16.02 34.16
N TYR A 295 1.41 16.44 33.13
CA TYR A 295 2.85 16.24 33.01
C TYR A 295 3.56 17.57 33.23
N THR A 296 4.45 17.65 34.23
CA THR A 296 5.07 18.89 34.72
C THR A 296 6.58 18.74 34.82
N GLY A 297 7.31 19.86 34.89
CA GLY A 297 8.76 19.88 35.15
C GLY A 297 9.67 19.55 33.96
N GLY A 298 9.11 19.34 32.75
CA GLY A 298 9.88 19.03 31.54
C GLY A 298 10.24 20.25 30.70
N HIS A 299 9.27 21.12 30.41
CA HIS A 299 9.46 22.31 29.58
C HIS A 299 9.39 23.59 30.40
N LYS A 300 10.17 24.58 29.98
CA LYS A 300 10.10 25.97 30.50
C LYS A 300 9.34 26.90 29.57
N GLY A 301 9.20 26.50 28.30
CA GLY A 301 8.45 27.23 27.28
C GLY A 301 7.15 26.54 26.92
N ALA A 302 6.37 27.21 26.06
CA ALA A 302 5.17 26.67 25.44
C ALA A 302 5.44 25.36 24.69
N ILE A 303 4.55 24.37 24.85
CA ILE A 303 4.63 23.09 24.13
C ILE A 303 4.07 23.28 22.72
N SER A 304 4.83 22.91 21.70
CA SER A 304 4.51 23.15 20.29
C SER A 304 4.02 21.91 19.55
N CYS A 305 4.46 20.70 19.96
CA CYS A 305 4.04 19.45 19.35
C CYS A 305 4.04 18.30 20.37
N LEU A 306 3.14 17.33 20.16
CA LEU A 306 3.02 16.10 20.95
C LEU A 306 2.90 14.90 20.00
N MET A 307 3.40 13.75 20.44
CA MET A 307 3.26 12.47 19.72
C MET A 307 3.36 11.29 20.68
N THR A 308 2.61 10.22 20.42
CA THR A 308 2.80 8.93 21.09
C THR A 308 3.48 7.91 20.18
N PHE A 309 4.35 7.08 20.75
CA PHE A 309 4.91 5.91 20.06
C PHE A 309 5.20 4.77 21.04
N MET A 310 5.35 3.55 20.52
CA MET A 310 5.72 2.37 21.31
C MET A 310 7.20 2.06 21.12
N SER A 311 7.94 1.86 22.21
CA SER A 311 9.34 1.45 22.13
C SER A 311 9.48 -0.03 21.75
N ALA A 312 10.69 -0.44 21.35
CA ALA A 312 11.02 -1.84 21.10
C ALA A 312 10.81 -2.76 22.33
N ALA A 313 10.73 -2.19 23.53
CA ALA A 313 10.42 -2.91 24.77
C ALA A 313 8.91 -3.02 25.05
N GLY A 314 8.05 -2.50 24.17
CA GLY A 314 6.59 -2.51 24.32
C GLY A 314 6.03 -1.40 25.22
N GLU A 315 6.86 -0.48 25.73
CA GLU A 315 6.39 0.66 26.53
C GLU A 315 5.80 1.76 25.62
N VAL A 316 4.65 2.32 25.98
CA VAL A 316 4.11 3.51 25.29
C VAL A 316 4.71 4.77 25.91
N HIS A 317 5.33 5.58 25.06
CA HIS A 317 5.89 6.87 25.41
C HIS A 317 5.09 8.01 24.80
N LEU A 318 5.03 9.12 25.54
CA LEU A 318 4.58 10.41 25.03
C LEU A 318 5.83 11.30 24.84
N VAL A 319 5.95 11.92 23.68
CA VAL A 319 7.02 12.85 23.34
C VAL A 319 6.44 14.25 23.23
N SER A 320 7.11 15.24 23.82
CA SER A 320 6.76 16.65 23.68
C SER A 320 7.94 17.47 23.15
N GLY A 321 7.65 18.34 22.19
CA GLY A 321 8.57 19.37 21.71
C GLY A 321 8.13 20.73 22.22
N GLY A 322 9.09 21.56 22.65
CA GLY A 322 8.83 22.88 23.21
C GLY A 322 9.44 24.01 22.41
N SER A 323 8.92 25.22 22.63
CA SER A 323 9.51 26.49 22.18
C SER A 323 10.87 26.78 22.83
N ASP A 324 11.20 26.09 23.91
CA ASP A 324 12.52 26.09 24.56
C ASP A 324 13.58 25.27 23.81
N GLY A 325 13.23 24.63 22.70
CA GLY A 325 14.13 23.80 21.90
C GLY A 325 14.40 22.42 22.52
N LEU A 326 13.69 22.09 23.61
CA LEU A 326 13.78 20.78 24.25
C LEU A 326 12.83 19.78 23.60
N LEU A 327 13.25 18.53 23.64
CA LEU A 327 12.44 17.35 23.36
C LEU A 327 12.41 16.50 24.62
N VAL A 328 11.22 16.25 25.15
CA VAL A 328 11.04 15.58 26.45
C VAL A 328 10.23 14.30 26.27
N LEU A 329 10.69 13.23 26.91
CA LEU A 329 10.06 11.92 26.90
C LEU A 329 9.33 11.67 28.22
N TRP A 330 8.10 11.18 28.12
CA TRP A 330 7.22 10.87 29.25
C TRP A 330 6.72 9.42 29.18
N SER A 331 6.31 8.89 30.32
CA SER A 331 5.58 7.60 30.38
C SER A 331 4.12 7.85 30.04
N ALA A 332 3.57 7.24 28.98
CA ALA A 332 2.13 7.35 28.69
C ALA A 332 1.29 6.40 29.58
N ASP A 333 1.84 5.23 29.89
CA ASP A 333 1.15 4.12 30.56
C ASP A 333 1.17 4.13 32.09
N HIS A 334 1.58 5.23 32.74
CA HIS A 334 1.76 5.19 34.19
C HIS A 334 0.43 4.89 34.94
N ILE A 335 0.42 3.78 35.70
CA ILE A 335 -0.76 3.16 36.34
C ILE A 335 -1.03 3.77 37.74
N HIS A 336 -0.02 4.35 38.39
CA HIS A 336 -0.19 4.92 39.73
C HIS A 336 -1.00 6.23 39.71
N ASP A 337 -1.84 6.44 40.74
CA ASP A 337 -2.74 7.58 40.98
C ASP A 337 -2.06 8.96 41.14
N SER A 338 -0.80 9.11 40.71
CA SER A 338 -0.13 10.40 40.72
C SER A 338 -0.77 11.32 39.67
N ARG A 339 -1.42 12.38 40.14
CA ARG A 339 -1.99 13.44 39.29
C ARG A 339 -0.93 14.19 38.49
N GLU A 340 0.34 14.13 38.91
CA GLU A 340 1.47 14.82 38.28
C GLU A 340 2.59 13.83 37.94
N LEU A 341 2.99 13.80 36.68
CA LEU A 341 4.09 12.98 36.18
C LEU A 341 5.28 13.84 35.77
N VAL A 342 6.47 13.37 36.11
CA VAL A 342 7.76 14.01 35.81
C VAL A 342 8.39 13.42 34.55
N PRO A 343 9.29 14.15 33.87
CA PRO A 343 9.91 13.67 32.64
C PRO A 343 10.82 12.46 32.89
N LYS A 344 10.79 11.48 31.97
CA LYS A 344 11.77 10.37 31.95
C LYS A 344 13.14 10.87 31.46
N ILE A 345 13.14 11.61 30.36
CA ILE A 345 14.34 12.11 29.68
C ILE A 345 14.04 13.51 29.12
N SER A 346 15.00 14.43 29.22
CA SER A 346 14.96 15.75 28.58
C SER A 346 16.19 15.93 27.71
N LEU A 347 15.99 16.25 26.43
CA LEU A 347 17.02 16.35 25.40
C LEU A 347 17.00 17.76 24.79
N LYS A 348 18.17 18.36 24.58
CA LYS A 348 18.28 19.59 23.77
C LYS A 348 18.25 19.21 22.30
N ALA A 349 17.10 19.38 21.64
CA ALA A 349 16.92 18.95 20.26
C ALA A 349 17.34 20.03 19.25
N HIS A 350 17.03 21.29 19.54
CA HIS A 350 17.23 22.41 18.61
C HIS A 350 17.72 23.66 19.34
N ASP A 351 18.42 24.55 18.61
CA ASP A 351 18.84 25.88 19.11
C ASP A 351 17.72 26.94 18.96
N GLY A 352 16.53 26.50 18.57
CA GLY A 352 15.28 27.25 18.60
C GLY A 352 14.12 26.30 18.89
N GLY A 353 12.89 26.80 18.93
CA GLY A 353 11.72 25.97 19.24
C GLY A 353 11.55 24.77 18.30
N VAL A 354 11.20 23.62 18.87
CA VAL A 354 10.79 22.43 18.11
C VAL A 354 9.46 22.74 17.43
N VAL A 355 9.33 22.46 16.13
CA VAL A 355 8.13 22.80 15.33
C VAL A 355 7.21 21.59 15.16
N ALA A 356 7.79 20.42 14.88
CA ALA A 356 7.05 19.17 14.74
C ALA A 356 7.94 17.97 15.06
N VAL A 357 7.29 16.86 15.39
CA VAL A 357 7.88 15.56 15.67
C VAL A 357 7.11 14.49 14.88
N GLU A 358 7.82 13.52 14.31
CA GLU A 358 7.24 12.42 13.52
C GLU A 358 8.06 11.14 13.75
N LEU A 359 7.41 9.97 13.72
CA LEU A 359 8.07 8.67 13.80
C LEU A 359 8.24 8.10 12.40
N SER A 360 9.47 7.74 12.05
CA SER A 360 9.79 7.04 10.81
C SER A 360 10.07 5.57 11.07
N ARG A 361 9.42 4.70 10.30
CA ARG A 361 9.68 3.27 10.32
C ARG A 361 10.84 2.98 9.39
N VAL A 362 11.84 2.28 9.90
CA VAL A 362 13.05 1.94 9.16
C VAL A 362 13.13 0.43 9.00
N MET A 363 13.40 0.00 7.77
CA MET A 363 13.52 -1.41 7.46
C MET A 363 14.61 -2.10 8.28
N GLY A 364 14.20 -3.10 9.08
CA GLY A 364 15.14 -3.95 9.82
C GLY A 364 15.84 -3.27 10.99
N SER A 365 15.36 -2.09 11.43
CA SER A 365 15.83 -1.45 12.65
C SER A 365 14.67 -0.96 13.51
N ALA A 366 14.97 -0.54 14.75
CA ALA A 366 14.02 0.22 15.54
C ALA A 366 13.58 1.49 14.80
N PRO A 367 12.37 2.00 15.05
CA PRO A 367 11.91 3.23 14.41
C PRO A 367 12.78 4.42 14.83
N GLN A 368 12.82 5.44 14.00
CA GLN A 368 13.58 6.66 14.26
C GLN A 368 12.63 7.82 14.52
N LEU A 369 13.02 8.71 15.41
CA LEU A 369 12.27 9.94 15.68
C LEU A 369 12.85 11.07 14.84
N ILE A 370 11.99 11.85 14.19
CA ILE A 370 12.37 12.99 13.37
C ILE A 370 11.82 14.25 14.02
N THR A 371 12.68 15.25 14.22
CA THR A 371 12.29 16.56 14.72
C THR A 371 12.69 17.66 13.74
N ILE A 372 11.85 18.67 13.57
CA ILE A 372 12.18 19.89 12.82
C ILE A 372 12.14 21.09 13.76
N GLY A 373 13.10 22.01 13.61
CA GLY A 373 13.25 23.17 14.47
C GLY A 373 13.13 24.50 13.74
N ALA A 374 12.79 25.55 14.50
CA ALA A 374 12.86 26.94 14.05
C ALA A 374 14.30 27.37 13.69
N ASP A 375 15.30 26.61 14.15
CA ASP A 375 16.72 26.72 13.77
C ASP A 375 17.02 26.28 12.32
N LYS A 376 15.98 25.90 11.56
CA LYS A 376 16.06 25.49 10.14
C LYS A 376 16.75 24.14 9.95
N THR A 377 16.87 23.36 11.02
CA THR A 377 17.45 22.02 10.98
C THR A 377 16.38 20.97 11.20
N LEU A 378 16.63 19.80 10.63
CA LEU A 378 15.93 18.56 10.90
C LEU A 378 16.92 17.64 11.62
N ALA A 379 16.52 17.05 12.74
CA ALA A 379 17.31 16.08 13.47
C ALA A 379 16.63 14.71 13.47
N ILE A 380 17.43 13.65 13.40
CA ILE A 380 17.01 12.26 13.40
C ILE A 380 17.60 11.60 14.65
N TRP A 381 16.78 10.92 15.42
CA TRP A 381 17.12 10.33 16.70
C TRP A 381 16.83 8.83 16.71
N ASP A 382 17.70 8.08 17.37
CA ASP A 382 17.45 6.67 17.69
C ASP A 382 16.41 6.58 18.81
N THR A 383 15.37 5.77 18.66
CA THR A 383 14.35 5.57 19.70
C THR A 383 14.78 4.62 20.82
N VAL A 384 15.87 3.87 20.65
CA VAL A 384 16.41 2.98 21.68
C VAL A 384 17.36 3.74 22.60
N THR A 385 18.37 4.42 22.02
CA THR A 385 19.37 5.16 22.82
C THR A 385 19.04 6.62 23.03
N PHE A 386 18.05 7.17 22.31
CA PHE A 386 17.72 8.60 22.30
C PHE A 386 18.91 9.51 21.94
N LYS A 387 19.89 8.97 21.22
CA LYS A 387 21.00 9.75 20.67
C LYS A 387 20.64 10.31 19.32
N GLU A 388 21.10 11.54 19.07
CA GLU A 388 21.03 12.16 17.75
C GLU A 388 21.90 11.35 16.78
N ILE A 389 21.26 10.74 15.78
CA ILE A 389 21.93 10.04 14.68
C ILE A 389 22.46 11.06 13.69
N ARG A 390 21.64 12.08 13.37
CA ARG A 390 21.96 13.02 12.30
C ARG A 390 21.24 14.36 12.42
N ARG A 391 21.88 15.41 11.90
CA ARG A 391 21.29 16.73 11.66
C ARG A 391 21.46 17.16 10.22
N ILE A 392 20.40 17.69 9.65
CA ILE A 392 20.30 18.06 8.24
C ILE A 392 19.73 19.47 8.15
N LYS A 393 20.15 20.25 7.15
CA LYS A 393 19.49 21.49 6.72
C LYS A 393 18.85 21.19 5.37
N PRO A 394 17.59 20.72 5.31
CA PRO A 394 17.02 20.19 4.08
C PRO A 394 17.05 21.21 2.94
N VAL A 395 16.65 22.45 3.25
CA VAL A 395 16.73 23.57 2.32
C VAL A 395 17.54 24.70 2.97
N PRO A 396 18.68 25.10 2.38
CA PRO A 396 19.49 26.18 2.93
C PRO A 396 18.68 27.46 3.14
N LYS A 397 18.84 28.09 4.31
CA LYS A 397 18.23 29.37 4.71
C LYS A 397 16.72 29.35 5.00
N LEU A 398 15.99 28.29 4.66
CA LEU A 398 14.55 28.17 4.90
C LEU A 398 14.24 27.21 6.06
N ALA A 399 13.22 27.53 6.86
CA ALA A 399 12.73 26.65 7.92
C ALA A 399 11.73 25.62 7.38
N CYS A 400 11.83 24.38 7.85
CA CYS A 400 10.83 23.36 7.61
C CYS A 400 9.55 23.68 8.39
N HIS A 401 8.38 23.48 7.77
CA HIS A 401 7.08 23.75 8.39
C HIS A 401 6.33 22.48 8.75
N SER A 402 6.60 21.39 8.02
CA SER A 402 6.00 20.08 8.25
C SER A 402 6.97 18.99 7.78
N VAL A 403 6.82 17.83 8.40
CA VAL A 403 7.57 16.62 8.12
C VAL A 403 6.60 15.43 8.17
N ALA A 404 6.81 14.45 7.31
CA ALA A 404 6.03 13.22 7.30
C ALA A 404 6.97 12.04 6.98
N SER A 405 6.77 10.91 7.68
CA SER A 405 7.37 9.65 7.23
C SER A 405 6.65 9.21 5.96
N TRP A 406 7.40 8.77 4.96
CA TRP A 406 6.86 8.38 3.67
C TRP A 406 7.65 7.21 3.11
N CYS A 407 6.98 6.24 2.51
CA CYS A 407 7.66 5.10 1.91
C CYS A 407 6.89 4.69 0.66
N HIS A 408 7.55 4.67 -0.50
CA HIS A 408 6.88 4.37 -1.76
C HIS A 408 7.76 3.49 -2.64
N PRO A 409 7.24 2.41 -3.25
CA PRO A 409 8.07 1.51 -4.05
C PRO A 409 8.78 2.18 -5.22
N ARG A 410 8.16 3.22 -5.82
CA ARG A 410 8.79 4.03 -6.89
C ARG A 410 10.04 4.81 -6.45
N ALA A 411 10.22 4.99 -5.14
CA ALA A 411 11.34 5.70 -4.56
C ALA A 411 11.85 4.94 -3.32
N PRO A 412 12.51 3.77 -3.52
CA PRO A 412 12.83 2.84 -2.44
C PRO A 412 13.81 3.40 -1.40
N ASN A 413 14.53 4.47 -1.74
CA ASN A 413 15.56 5.08 -0.89
C ASN A 413 15.10 6.38 -0.20
N LEU A 414 13.84 6.79 -0.38
CA LEU A 414 13.29 8.02 0.18
C LEU A 414 12.30 7.69 1.30
N ASP A 415 12.60 8.15 2.52
CA ASP A 415 11.81 7.80 3.71
C ASP A 415 11.13 8.98 4.40
N ILE A 416 11.57 10.20 4.10
CA ILE A 416 11.12 11.41 4.79
C ILE A 416 10.74 12.46 3.76
N LEU A 417 9.55 13.02 3.92
CA LEU A 417 9.12 14.21 3.21
C LEU A 417 9.13 15.42 4.13
N THR A 418 9.50 16.58 3.61
CA THR A 418 9.39 17.85 4.31
C THR A 418 8.92 18.94 3.35
N CYS A 419 8.28 19.97 3.89
CA CYS A 419 7.93 21.16 3.13
C CYS A 419 8.51 22.42 3.77
N VAL A 420 8.87 23.36 2.90
CA VAL A 420 9.24 24.73 3.24
C VAL A 420 8.26 25.68 2.55
N LYS A 421 8.38 27.00 2.78
CA LYS A 421 7.52 28.01 2.17
C LYS A 421 7.84 28.26 0.68
N ASP A 422 7.86 27.21 -0.11
CA ASP A 422 8.03 27.19 -1.57
C ASP A 422 6.97 26.30 -2.24
N SER A 423 7.12 26.02 -3.54
CA SER A 423 6.18 25.21 -4.33
C SER A 423 6.51 23.71 -4.35
N HIS A 424 7.54 23.26 -3.63
CA HIS A 424 8.04 21.88 -3.74
C HIS A 424 7.70 21.03 -2.54
N ILE A 425 7.54 19.73 -2.79
CA ILE A 425 7.70 18.71 -1.76
C ILE A 425 9.15 18.25 -1.81
N TRP A 426 9.86 18.32 -0.69
CA TRP A 426 11.24 17.88 -0.58
C TRP A 426 11.28 16.49 0.02
N ALA A 427 12.13 15.62 -0.53
CA ALA A 427 12.40 14.30 0.00
C ALA A 427 13.84 14.19 0.47
N ILE A 428 14.03 13.43 1.54
CA ILE A 428 15.33 13.14 2.15
C ILE A 428 15.56 11.64 2.02
N GLU A 429 16.75 11.29 1.51
CA GLU A 429 17.21 9.91 1.41
C GLU A 429 17.49 9.28 2.77
N HIS A 430 17.35 7.95 2.87
CA HIS A 430 17.61 7.19 4.08
C HIS A 430 18.98 7.57 4.68
N PRO A 431 19.09 7.81 6.00
CA PRO A 431 20.32 8.24 6.65
C PRO A 431 21.56 7.34 6.50
N THR A 432 21.44 6.11 5.96
CA THR A 432 22.53 5.11 5.88
C THR A 432 23.62 5.46 4.87
N TYR A 433 23.31 6.20 3.80
CA TYR A 433 24.26 6.40 2.69
C TYR A 433 24.53 7.88 2.36
N SER A 434 23.49 8.71 2.34
CA SER A 434 23.56 10.05 1.72
C SER A 434 22.47 10.93 2.33
N ALA A 435 22.81 12.05 2.99
CA ALA A 435 21.78 13.05 3.40
C ALA A 435 21.52 14.03 2.25
N LEU A 436 21.31 13.49 1.05
CA LEU A 436 20.89 14.31 -0.05
C LEU A 436 19.40 14.60 0.13
N THR A 437 19.11 15.88 0.33
CA THR A 437 17.76 16.41 0.19
C THR A 437 17.60 16.81 -1.27
N ARG A 438 16.51 16.37 -1.89
CA ARG A 438 16.17 16.73 -3.27
C ARG A 438 14.69 17.09 -3.40
N PRO A 439 14.32 17.99 -4.34
CA PRO A 439 12.91 18.21 -4.63
C PRO A 439 12.34 16.93 -5.23
N LEU A 440 11.29 16.40 -4.61
CA LEU A 440 10.57 15.23 -5.10
C LEU A 440 9.63 15.62 -6.24
N CYS A 441 8.92 16.73 -6.08
CA CYS A 441 8.03 17.28 -7.09
C CYS A 441 7.78 18.78 -6.91
N GLU A 442 7.40 19.44 -8.00
CA GLU A 442 6.92 20.82 -8.01
C GLU A 442 5.40 20.83 -8.15
N LEU A 443 4.70 21.37 -7.15
CA LEU A 443 3.23 21.35 -7.11
C LEU A 443 2.61 22.36 -8.08
N SER A 444 3.35 23.39 -8.48
CA SER A 444 2.86 24.42 -9.41
C SER A 444 2.49 23.84 -10.79
N SER A 445 3.10 22.73 -11.22
CA SER A 445 2.77 22.09 -12.49
C SER A 445 1.49 21.23 -12.42
N LEU A 446 1.03 20.86 -11.23
CA LEU A 446 -0.15 20.01 -11.04
C LEU A 446 -1.45 20.81 -10.99
N VAL A 447 -1.38 22.07 -10.56
CA VAL A 447 -2.57 22.89 -10.33
C VAL A 447 -3.09 23.48 -11.65
N PRO A 448 -4.43 23.52 -11.88
CA PRO A 448 -5.00 24.17 -13.04
C PRO A 448 -4.54 25.64 -13.14
N PRO A 449 -4.11 26.12 -14.33
CA PRO A 449 -3.62 27.49 -14.49
C PRO A 449 -4.62 28.57 -14.04
N GLN A 450 -5.92 28.29 -14.13
CA GLN A 450 -6.99 29.20 -13.72
C GLN A 450 -7.03 29.43 -12.20
N ALA A 451 -6.52 28.49 -11.40
CA ALA A 451 -6.51 28.59 -9.94
C ALA A 451 -5.30 29.39 -9.41
N LEU A 452 -4.24 29.53 -10.20
CA LEU A 452 -3.05 30.29 -9.82
C LEU A 452 -3.08 31.66 -10.53
N ALA A 453 -3.45 32.71 -9.80
CA ALA A 453 -3.39 34.08 -10.33
C ALA A 453 -1.97 34.38 -10.86
N GLN A 454 -1.85 35.01 -12.03
CA GLN A 454 -0.59 35.18 -12.79
C GLN A 454 0.59 35.77 -11.98
N HIS A 455 0.34 36.45 -10.86
CA HIS A 455 1.35 37.06 -9.99
C HIS A 455 1.56 36.37 -8.63
N LYS A 456 0.77 35.35 -8.26
CA LYS A 456 0.88 34.68 -6.96
C LYS A 456 1.68 33.38 -7.07
N LYS A 457 2.85 33.32 -6.42
CA LYS A 457 3.63 32.08 -6.29
C LYS A 457 2.92 31.11 -5.34
N LEU A 458 2.92 29.82 -5.70
CA LEU A 458 2.45 28.76 -4.84
C LEU A 458 3.40 28.59 -3.64
N ARG A 459 2.82 28.43 -2.44
CA ARG A 459 3.57 28.18 -1.20
C ARG A 459 2.89 27.10 -0.38
N VAL A 460 3.67 26.13 0.08
CA VAL A 460 3.22 25.08 1.00
C VAL A 460 3.43 25.51 2.45
N TYR A 461 2.46 25.20 3.32
CA TYR A 461 2.49 25.52 4.75
C TYR A 461 2.39 24.29 5.65
N CYS A 462 1.72 23.24 5.19
CA CYS A 462 1.59 21.97 5.89
C CYS A 462 1.43 20.82 4.90
N MET A 463 1.77 19.61 5.33
CA MET A 463 1.70 18.40 4.52
C MET A 463 1.40 17.20 5.41
N VAL A 464 0.72 16.20 4.84
CA VAL A 464 0.50 14.91 5.49
C VAL A 464 0.49 13.80 4.43
N ALA A 465 1.23 12.73 4.67
CA ALA A 465 1.13 11.50 3.89
C ALA A 465 -0.01 10.63 4.44
N HIS A 466 -0.79 10.00 3.57
CA HIS A 466 -1.90 9.17 4.02
C HIS A 466 -1.37 7.93 4.76
N PRO A 467 -1.84 7.66 6.00
CA PRO A 467 -1.22 6.66 6.88
C PRO A 467 -1.34 5.22 6.36
N LEU A 468 -2.40 4.89 5.63
CA LEU A 468 -2.61 3.54 5.07
C LEU A 468 -2.24 3.40 3.58
N GLN A 469 -2.10 4.54 2.88
CA GLN A 469 -2.05 4.62 1.42
C GLN A 469 -0.95 5.61 1.02
N PRO A 470 0.34 5.24 1.16
CA PRO A 470 1.45 6.19 1.05
C PRO A 470 1.62 6.82 -0.35
N HIS A 471 0.90 6.32 -1.35
CA HIS A 471 0.80 6.94 -2.66
C HIS A 471 -0.01 8.26 -2.63
N LEU A 472 -0.76 8.57 -1.56
CA LEU A 472 -1.50 9.82 -1.40
C LEU A 472 -0.77 10.77 -0.43
N VAL A 473 -0.52 12.00 -0.89
CA VAL A 473 0.06 13.08 -0.07
C VAL A 473 -0.78 14.34 -0.21
N ALA A 474 -1.32 14.83 0.90
CA ALA A 474 -2.12 16.05 0.95
C ALA A 474 -1.25 17.24 1.40
N THR A 475 -1.39 18.36 0.70
CA THR A 475 -0.64 19.59 1.00
C THR A 475 -1.56 20.79 1.14
N GLY A 476 -1.36 21.55 2.20
CA GLY A 476 -2.03 22.83 2.44
C GLY A 476 -1.20 23.99 1.90
N THR A 477 -1.82 24.79 1.02
CA THR A 477 -1.13 25.87 0.31
C THR A 477 -1.84 27.22 0.50
N ASN A 478 -1.30 28.29 -0.08
CA ASN A 478 -1.94 29.62 -0.12
C ASN A 478 -3.16 29.72 -1.05
N ILE A 479 -3.45 28.70 -1.87
CA ILE A 479 -4.59 28.71 -2.81
C ILE A 479 -5.63 27.64 -2.51
N GLY A 480 -5.33 26.70 -1.61
CA GLY A 480 -6.17 25.53 -1.40
C GLY A 480 -5.42 24.29 -0.94
N ILE A 481 -6.11 23.18 -1.07
CA ILE A 481 -5.65 21.83 -0.74
C ILE A 481 -5.31 21.13 -2.05
N ILE A 482 -4.09 20.60 -2.15
CA ILE A 482 -3.62 19.79 -3.27
C ILE A 482 -3.43 18.36 -2.75
N LEU A 483 -4.25 17.43 -3.22
CA LEU A 483 -4.07 15.99 -2.99
C LEU A 483 -3.29 15.40 -4.16
N SER A 484 -2.04 15.06 -3.91
CA SER A 484 -1.12 14.50 -4.89
C SER A 484 -1.14 12.98 -4.80
N GLU A 485 -1.18 12.30 -5.94
CA GLU A 485 -1.16 10.85 -6.05
C GLU A 485 0.09 10.41 -6.79
N PHE A 486 0.99 9.76 -6.06
CA PHE A 486 2.13 9.02 -6.61
C PHE A 486 1.65 7.72 -7.23
N ASP A 487 2.45 7.12 -8.12
CA ASP A 487 2.09 5.92 -8.89
C ASP A 487 1.52 4.78 -8.00
N PRO A 488 0.18 4.60 -7.95
CA PRO A 488 -0.46 3.66 -7.03
C PRO A 488 -0.21 2.20 -7.42
N ARG A 489 0.29 1.96 -8.64
CA ARG A 489 0.59 0.63 -9.19
C ARG A 489 2.00 0.17 -8.86
N ALA A 490 2.86 1.05 -8.32
CA ALA A 490 4.21 0.67 -7.97
C ALA A 490 4.18 -0.35 -6.81
N LEU A 491 4.55 -1.59 -7.11
CA LEU A 491 4.63 -2.68 -6.14
C LEU A 491 6.05 -2.81 -5.56
N PRO A 492 6.18 -3.33 -4.32
CA PRO A 492 7.46 -3.74 -3.76
C PRO A 492 8.23 -4.68 -4.69
N ALA A 493 9.55 -4.53 -4.74
CA ALA A 493 10.46 -5.32 -5.55
C ALA A 493 10.64 -6.73 -4.96
N VAL A 494 9.61 -7.59 -5.11
CA VAL A 494 9.54 -8.94 -4.52
C VAL A 494 9.05 -9.95 -5.55
N ALA A 495 9.69 -11.12 -5.63
CA ALA A 495 9.21 -12.27 -6.38
C ALA A 495 9.08 -13.50 -5.46
N PRO A 496 7.91 -14.18 -5.44
CA PRO A 496 7.77 -15.45 -4.75
C PRO A 496 8.60 -16.53 -5.46
N LEU A 497 9.27 -17.39 -4.68
CA LEU A 497 9.88 -18.60 -5.22
C LEU A 497 8.90 -19.76 -5.03
N PRO A 498 8.53 -20.48 -6.11
CA PRO A 498 7.78 -21.72 -6.00
C PRO A 498 8.48 -22.68 -5.02
N ALA A 499 7.78 -23.07 -3.96
CA ALA A 499 8.37 -23.94 -2.95
C ALA A 499 8.55 -25.36 -3.52
N LEU A 500 9.68 -25.98 -3.20
CA LEU A 500 9.85 -27.43 -3.37
C LEU A 500 8.79 -28.13 -2.50
N THR A 501 8.14 -29.16 -3.05
CA THR A 501 6.91 -29.80 -2.57
C THR A 501 6.96 -30.31 -1.12
N GLU A 502 8.14 -30.37 -0.50
CA GLU A 502 8.37 -30.91 0.84
C GLU A 502 8.65 -29.86 1.93
N SER A 503 8.94 -28.59 1.58
CA SER A 503 9.28 -27.57 2.58
C SER A 503 8.03 -26.86 3.12
N LYS A 504 7.88 -26.79 4.45
CA LYS A 504 6.88 -25.95 5.14
C LYS A 504 7.25 -24.46 5.14
N GLU A 505 8.51 -24.13 4.85
CA GLU A 505 8.96 -22.74 4.73
C GLU A 505 8.66 -22.19 3.33
N HIS A 506 8.06 -21.00 3.28
CA HIS A 506 7.85 -20.24 2.06
C HIS A 506 8.99 -19.25 1.88
N SER A 507 9.40 -19.03 0.65
CA SER A 507 10.53 -18.13 0.33
C SER A 507 10.13 -17.12 -0.74
N ALA A 508 10.54 -15.87 -0.54
CA ALA A 508 10.43 -14.81 -1.53
C ALA A 508 11.74 -14.04 -1.61
N VAL A 509 12.09 -13.58 -2.81
CA VAL A 509 13.33 -12.85 -3.09
C VAL A 509 12.98 -11.39 -3.24
N TYR A 510 13.82 -10.53 -2.70
CA TYR A 510 13.63 -9.09 -2.79
C TYR A 510 14.96 -8.36 -2.96
N ILE A 511 14.89 -7.12 -3.45
CA ILE A 511 16.04 -6.22 -3.57
C ILE A 511 15.89 -5.03 -2.64
N VAL A 512 16.95 -4.72 -1.90
CA VAL A 512 17.09 -3.52 -1.06
C VAL A 512 18.55 -3.07 -1.13
N GLU A 513 18.82 -1.78 -1.33
CA GLU A 513 20.17 -1.19 -1.25
C GLU A 513 21.19 -1.88 -2.17
N ARG A 514 20.75 -2.27 -3.38
CA ARG A 514 21.53 -3.08 -4.35
C ARG A 514 21.91 -4.47 -3.89
N GLU A 515 21.27 -5.04 -2.89
CA GLU A 515 21.51 -6.41 -2.46
C GLU A 515 20.27 -7.26 -2.68
N LEU A 516 20.48 -8.44 -3.25
CA LEU A 516 19.45 -9.49 -3.23
C LEU A 516 19.39 -10.07 -1.82
N LYS A 517 18.17 -10.27 -1.32
CA LYS A 517 17.92 -10.88 -0.01
C LYS A 517 16.78 -11.88 -0.12
N LEU A 518 16.82 -12.89 0.71
CA LEU A 518 15.81 -13.94 0.79
C LEU A 518 14.97 -13.74 2.05
N LEU A 519 13.65 -13.66 1.88
CA LEU A 519 12.67 -13.64 2.96
C LEU A 519 12.09 -15.05 3.09
N ASN A 520 12.32 -15.71 4.21
CA ASN A 520 11.67 -16.99 4.53
C ASN A 520 10.58 -16.76 5.56
N PHE A 521 9.42 -17.37 5.39
CA PHE A 521 8.28 -17.20 6.28
C PHE A 521 7.40 -18.44 6.36
N GLN A 522 6.79 -18.65 7.52
CA GLN A 522 5.87 -19.75 7.82
C GLN A 522 4.93 -19.40 8.97
N LEU A 523 3.83 -20.13 9.12
CA LEU A 523 2.96 -20.01 10.29
C LEU A 523 3.58 -20.71 11.50
N SER A 524 3.54 -20.08 12.68
CA SER A 524 4.12 -20.67 13.89
C SER A 524 3.31 -21.82 14.48
N ASN A 525 2.02 -21.91 14.15
CA ASN A 525 1.06 -22.75 14.84
C ASN A 525 0.48 -23.82 13.90
N THR A 526 1.22 -24.91 13.68
CA THR A 526 0.62 -26.14 13.16
C THR A 526 0.18 -26.99 14.34
N ALA A 527 -0.98 -26.69 14.93
CA ALA A 527 -1.68 -27.71 15.69
C ALA A 527 -2.04 -28.83 14.69
N ASN A 528 -1.45 -30.01 14.88
CA ASN A 528 -1.77 -31.20 14.10
C ASN A 528 -3.29 -31.43 14.13
N PRO A 529 -3.99 -31.55 12.99
CA PRO A 529 -5.35 -32.06 12.97
C PRO A 529 -5.27 -33.59 12.99
N SER A 530 -4.74 -34.16 14.08
CA SER A 530 -4.76 -35.60 14.32
C SER A 530 -5.60 -35.87 15.56
N LEU A 531 -6.81 -36.41 15.32
CA LEU A 531 -7.60 -37.29 16.18
C LEU A 531 -7.81 -36.87 17.67
N GLY A 532 -9.07 -36.64 18.07
CA GLY A 532 -9.52 -37.04 19.40
C GLY A 532 -10.50 -36.14 20.15
N SER A 533 -11.70 -36.70 20.37
CA SER A 533 -12.67 -36.44 21.44
C SER A 533 -13.61 -35.24 21.33
N ALA A 534 -14.83 -35.56 20.92
CA ALA A 534 -16.03 -34.79 21.21
C ALA A 534 -16.24 -34.70 22.73
N SER A 535 -16.41 -33.48 23.24
CA SER A 535 -17.17 -33.26 24.47
C SER A 535 -18.05 -32.03 24.28
N GLU A 536 -19.35 -32.27 24.35
CA GLU A 536 -20.41 -31.27 24.38
C GLU A 536 -20.29 -30.41 25.64
N ALA A 537 -20.19 -29.10 25.48
CA ALA A 537 -20.71 -28.13 26.45
C ALA A 537 -20.80 -26.76 25.77
N GLY A 538 -22.03 -26.33 25.46
CA GLY A 538 -22.32 -25.01 24.94
C GLY A 538 -21.92 -23.91 25.92
N ARG A 539 -20.94 -23.09 25.52
CA ARG A 539 -20.79 -21.70 25.94
C ARG A 539 -20.29 -20.90 24.75
N SER A 540 -21.03 -19.85 24.41
CA SER A 540 -20.69 -18.85 23.40
C SER A 540 -19.33 -18.22 23.70
N ARG A 541 -18.26 -18.80 23.14
CA ARG A 541 -16.99 -18.12 23.01
C ARG A 541 -17.15 -17.10 21.90
N SER A 542 -17.08 -15.82 22.28
CA SER A 542 -16.67 -14.74 21.38
C SER A 542 -15.56 -15.26 20.47
N GLU A 543 -15.79 -15.22 19.15
CA GLU A 543 -14.82 -15.64 18.13
C GLU A 543 -13.55 -14.78 18.25
N SER A 544 -12.61 -15.20 19.08
CA SER A 544 -11.24 -14.75 18.96
C SER A 544 -10.73 -15.35 17.65
N ILE A 545 -10.73 -14.56 16.57
CA ILE A 545 -10.01 -14.89 15.34
C ILE A 545 -8.62 -15.35 15.78
N ASP A 546 -8.31 -16.64 15.60
CA ASP A 546 -7.01 -17.21 15.92
C ASP A 546 -5.94 -16.33 15.27
N GLN A 547 -5.18 -15.59 16.08
CA GLN A 547 -4.19 -14.66 15.55
C GLN A 547 -3.11 -15.47 14.84
N LEU A 548 -3.03 -15.30 13.52
CA LEU A 548 -2.01 -15.92 12.69
C LEU A 548 -0.65 -15.30 13.03
N ILE A 549 0.17 -16.03 13.77
CA ILE A 549 1.53 -15.60 14.09
C ILE A 549 2.46 -16.07 12.97
N VAL A 550 3.01 -15.09 12.23
CA VAL A 550 3.97 -15.32 11.15
C VAL A 550 5.39 -15.31 11.72
N LYS A 551 6.11 -16.42 11.54
CA LYS A 551 7.56 -16.48 11.76
C LYS A 551 8.24 -16.13 10.44
N GLN A 552 9.17 -15.19 10.47
CA GLN A 552 9.92 -14.78 9.28
C GLN A 552 11.41 -14.54 9.59
N SER A 553 12.27 -14.81 8.60
CA SER A 553 13.71 -14.55 8.67
C SER A 553 14.20 -13.95 7.36
N LYS A 554 15.17 -13.05 7.45
CA LYS A 554 15.81 -12.39 6.30
C LYS A 554 17.24 -12.91 6.18
N LYS A 555 17.58 -13.57 5.07
CA LYS A 555 18.93 -14.07 4.76
C LYS A 555 19.57 -13.19 3.68
N HIS A 556 20.82 -12.81 3.89
CA HIS A 556 21.61 -12.06 2.93
C HIS A 556 22.08 -12.97 1.79
N ILE A 557 21.99 -12.50 0.54
CA ILE A 557 22.57 -13.17 -0.63
C ILE A 557 23.77 -12.32 -1.06
N SER A 558 24.95 -12.92 -1.21
CA SER A 558 26.21 -12.21 -1.50
C SER A 558 26.30 -11.61 -2.92
N THR A 559 25.20 -11.54 -3.67
CA THR A 559 25.17 -11.09 -5.06
C THR A 559 24.68 -9.64 -5.13
N PRO A 560 25.54 -8.69 -5.53
CA PRO A 560 25.16 -7.30 -5.67
C PRO A 560 24.37 -7.07 -6.96
N ALA A 561 23.34 -6.25 -6.87
CA ALA A 561 22.56 -5.74 -7.98
C ALA A 561 23.22 -4.48 -8.59
N PRO A 562 23.11 -4.29 -9.91
CA PRO A 562 23.77 -3.19 -10.61
C PRO A 562 23.22 -1.81 -10.25
N HIS A 563 21.94 -1.69 -9.88
CA HIS A 563 21.28 -0.40 -9.68
C HIS A 563 20.44 -0.35 -8.40
N ASP A 564 20.40 0.84 -7.80
CA ASP A 564 19.63 1.17 -6.59
C ASP A 564 18.45 2.09 -6.94
N SER A 565 17.63 1.64 -7.89
CA SER A 565 16.45 2.37 -8.35
C SER A 565 15.23 1.47 -8.30
N TYR A 566 14.06 2.01 -8.63
CA TYR A 566 12.85 1.21 -8.77
C TYR A 566 13.12 0.00 -9.67
N SER A 567 12.78 -1.18 -9.14
CA SER A 567 13.01 -2.47 -9.77
C SER A 567 11.76 -3.33 -9.68
N ILE A 568 11.59 -4.19 -10.67
CA ILE A 568 10.51 -5.16 -10.76
C ILE A 568 11.16 -6.54 -10.77
N LEU A 569 10.74 -7.40 -9.86
CA LEU A 569 11.21 -8.78 -9.77
C LEU A 569 10.13 -9.72 -10.29
N SER A 570 10.54 -10.78 -10.97
CA SER A 570 9.66 -11.88 -11.37
C SER A 570 10.44 -13.20 -11.41
N ALA A 571 9.79 -14.29 -11.01
CA ALA A 571 10.37 -15.63 -11.08
C ALA A 571 9.84 -16.38 -12.31
N SER A 572 10.65 -17.29 -12.84
CA SER A 572 10.22 -18.22 -13.88
C SER A 572 9.19 -19.22 -13.33
N SER A 573 8.43 -19.86 -14.22
CA SER A 573 7.39 -20.83 -13.84
C SER A 573 7.94 -22.03 -13.06
N SER A 574 9.19 -22.44 -13.32
CA SER A 574 9.87 -23.50 -12.56
C SER A 574 10.45 -23.02 -11.23
N GLY A 575 10.58 -21.71 -11.02
CA GLY A 575 11.29 -21.13 -9.87
C GLY A 575 12.81 -21.21 -9.95
N LYS A 576 13.38 -21.78 -11.02
CA LYS A 576 14.85 -21.91 -11.19
C LYS A 576 15.53 -20.57 -11.48
N TYR A 577 14.80 -19.58 -12.02
CA TYR A 577 15.36 -18.31 -12.46
C TYR A 577 14.56 -17.12 -11.91
N VAL A 578 15.27 -16.02 -11.62
CA VAL A 578 14.69 -14.76 -11.14
C VAL A 578 15.19 -13.62 -12.01
N ALA A 579 14.29 -12.87 -12.61
CA ALA A 579 14.60 -11.66 -13.37
C ALA A 579 14.41 -10.41 -12.51
N VAL A 580 15.35 -9.49 -12.62
CA VAL A 580 15.28 -8.12 -12.09
C VAL A 580 15.35 -7.15 -13.25
N VAL A 581 14.36 -6.26 -13.36
CA VAL A 581 14.29 -5.23 -14.39
C VAL A 581 14.25 -3.87 -13.72
N TRP A 582 14.99 -2.90 -14.24
CA TRP A 582 14.94 -1.50 -13.80
C TRP A 582 14.24 -0.66 -14.88
N PRO A 583 12.95 -0.31 -14.72
CA PRO A 583 12.23 0.39 -15.79
C PRO A 583 12.77 1.80 -16.09
N ASP A 584 13.35 2.46 -15.10
CA ASP A 584 13.90 3.82 -15.21
C ASP A 584 15.32 3.85 -15.77
N ILE A 585 16.04 2.72 -15.68
CA ILE A 585 17.39 2.52 -16.19
C ILE A 585 17.33 1.27 -17.06
N PRO A 586 17.19 1.37 -18.40
CA PRO A 586 16.83 0.25 -19.28
C PRO A 586 17.87 -0.87 -19.23
N SER A 587 17.74 -1.72 -18.22
CA SER A 587 18.70 -2.69 -17.73
C SER A 587 17.93 -3.83 -17.11
N PHE A 588 18.38 -5.05 -17.34
CA PHE A 588 17.83 -6.24 -16.73
C PHE A 588 18.96 -7.22 -16.39
N VAL A 589 18.70 -8.06 -15.40
CA VAL A 589 19.57 -9.19 -15.02
C VAL A 589 18.70 -10.39 -14.67
N VAL A 590 19.07 -11.56 -15.16
CA VAL A 590 18.46 -12.86 -14.82
C VAL A 590 19.46 -13.65 -13.98
N TYR A 591 19.03 -14.05 -12.79
CA TYR A 591 19.80 -14.86 -11.85
C TYR A 591 19.30 -16.28 -11.81
N LYS A 592 20.20 -17.24 -11.59
CA LYS A 592 19.86 -18.62 -11.24
C LYS A 592 19.57 -18.70 -9.74
N ALA A 593 18.40 -19.20 -9.35
CA ALA A 593 17.94 -19.18 -7.95
C ALA A 593 18.74 -20.11 -7.02
N SER A 594 19.46 -21.10 -7.57
CA SER A 594 20.24 -22.07 -6.77
C SER A 594 21.51 -21.47 -6.17
N ASP A 595 22.21 -20.61 -6.93
CA ASP A 595 23.52 -20.06 -6.56
C ASP A 595 23.61 -18.53 -6.73
N TRP A 596 22.55 -17.89 -7.23
CA TRP A 596 22.46 -16.46 -7.51
C TRP A 596 23.52 -15.97 -8.50
N SER A 597 23.99 -16.86 -9.38
CA SER A 597 24.84 -16.50 -10.51
C SER A 597 24.03 -15.78 -11.60
N VAL A 598 24.68 -14.83 -12.29
CA VAL A 598 24.07 -14.12 -13.42
C VAL A 598 24.08 -15.04 -14.64
N VAL A 599 22.90 -15.35 -15.15
CA VAL A 599 22.67 -16.17 -16.34
C VAL A 599 22.61 -15.29 -17.59
N ASP A 600 21.92 -14.16 -17.49
CA ASP A 600 21.79 -13.20 -18.58
C ASP A 600 21.72 -11.78 -18.03
N SER A 601 22.22 -10.81 -18.78
CA SER A 601 22.13 -9.40 -18.44
C SER A 601 22.24 -8.54 -19.70
N GLY A 602 21.61 -7.38 -19.70
CA GLY A 602 21.68 -6.49 -20.84
C GLY A 602 20.79 -5.26 -20.70
N THR A 603 20.56 -4.57 -21.82
CA THR A 603 19.76 -3.35 -21.85
C THR A 603 18.33 -3.64 -22.30
N GLY A 604 17.38 -3.58 -21.39
CA GLY A 604 15.97 -3.85 -21.69
C GLY A 604 15.04 -3.23 -20.67
N LYS A 605 13.91 -2.73 -21.15
CA LYS A 605 12.88 -2.10 -20.30
C LYS A 605 11.66 -3.00 -20.12
N LEU A 606 11.35 -3.82 -21.11
CA LEU A 606 10.17 -4.68 -21.16
C LEU A 606 10.61 -6.14 -21.11
N PHE A 607 10.05 -6.90 -20.17
CA PHE A 607 10.40 -8.29 -19.89
C PHE A 607 9.14 -9.08 -19.57
N ALA A 608 9.01 -10.30 -20.09
CA ALA A 608 7.86 -11.17 -19.83
C ALA A 608 8.24 -12.65 -19.82
N TRP A 609 7.80 -13.40 -18.81
CA TRP A 609 8.01 -14.86 -18.72
C TRP A 609 6.92 -15.66 -19.45
N ASP A 610 7.28 -16.82 -19.99
CA ASP A 610 6.33 -17.87 -20.34
C ASP A 610 5.91 -18.63 -19.07
N SER A 611 4.60 -18.82 -18.89
CA SER A 611 4.05 -19.58 -17.75
C SER A 611 4.25 -21.09 -17.86
N CYS A 612 4.57 -21.61 -19.05
CA CYS A 612 4.66 -23.05 -19.33
C CYS A 612 6.09 -23.59 -19.38
N ARG A 613 7.08 -22.76 -19.75
CA ARG A 613 8.49 -23.15 -19.95
C ARG A 613 9.43 -22.06 -19.45
N ASP A 614 10.68 -22.41 -19.14
CA ASP A 614 11.74 -21.46 -18.76
C ASP A 614 12.27 -20.70 -19.99
N ARG A 615 11.45 -19.81 -20.53
CA ARG A 615 11.81 -18.87 -21.60
C ARG A 615 11.14 -17.52 -21.36
N TYR A 616 11.70 -16.47 -21.93
CA TYR A 616 11.20 -15.11 -21.73
C TYR A 616 11.31 -14.27 -23.00
N ALA A 617 10.49 -13.22 -23.06
CA ALA A 617 10.52 -12.21 -24.10
C ALA A 617 11.10 -10.90 -23.55
N LEU A 618 11.86 -10.20 -24.39
CA LEU A 618 12.48 -8.91 -24.06
C LEU A 618 12.37 -7.96 -25.25
N VAL A 619 12.18 -6.67 -24.98
CA VAL A 619 12.45 -5.60 -25.96
C VAL A 619 13.76 -4.91 -25.58
N GLU A 620 14.80 -5.15 -26.38
CA GLU A 620 16.11 -4.53 -26.21
C GLU A 620 16.02 -3.03 -26.55
N SER A 621 16.49 -2.17 -25.66
CA SER A 621 16.60 -0.74 -25.95
C SER A 621 17.92 -0.47 -26.66
N ALA A 622 17.86 0.02 -27.90
CA ALA A 622 19.04 0.53 -28.59
C ALA A 622 19.67 1.66 -27.77
N LEU A 623 20.93 1.51 -27.38
CA LEU A 623 21.71 2.56 -26.70
C LEU A 623 21.80 3.78 -27.62
N ALA A 624 21.28 4.93 -27.16
CA ALA A 624 21.43 6.18 -27.90
C ALA A 624 22.94 6.48 -28.09
N PRO A 625 23.40 6.80 -29.31
CA PRO A 625 24.81 7.13 -29.54
C PRO A 625 25.21 8.35 -28.69
N ARG A 626 26.31 8.22 -27.95
CA ARG A 626 26.83 9.30 -27.09
C ARG A 626 27.05 10.57 -27.92
N MET A 627 26.39 11.67 -27.53
CA MET A 627 26.69 12.99 -28.09
C MET A 627 28.17 13.32 -27.82
N PRO A 628 28.94 13.79 -28.82
CA PRO A 628 30.26 14.33 -28.59
C PRO A 628 30.20 15.50 -27.61
N LEU A 629 31.09 15.52 -26.62
CA LEU A 629 31.22 16.63 -25.68
C LEU A 629 31.63 17.90 -26.46
N ILE A 630 30.73 18.89 -26.49
CA ILE A 630 31.04 20.20 -27.07
C ILE A 630 31.99 20.93 -26.12
N VAL A 631 33.26 21.04 -26.52
CA VAL A 631 34.22 21.95 -25.89
C VAL A 631 33.73 23.38 -26.12
N LYS A 632 33.47 24.14 -25.05
CA LYS A 632 32.99 25.53 -25.12
C LYS A 632 34.01 26.37 -25.90
N GLY A 633 33.60 26.93 -27.05
CA GLY A 633 34.42 27.88 -27.83
C GLY A 633 34.13 27.99 -29.34
N GLY A 634 33.10 27.33 -29.89
CA GLY A 634 32.80 27.37 -31.33
C GLY A 634 31.77 28.43 -31.76
N SER A 635 31.97 29.04 -32.93
CA SER A 635 31.09 30.04 -33.56
C SER A 635 29.63 29.56 -33.76
N SER A 636 28.71 30.50 -34.02
CA SER A 636 27.26 30.23 -34.19
C SER A 636 26.92 29.16 -35.24
N LYS A 637 27.80 28.95 -36.24
CA LYS A 637 27.67 27.88 -37.25
C LYS A 637 27.88 26.49 -36.64
N LYS A 638 28.87 26.31 -35.76
CA LYS A 638 29.12 25.05 -35.03
C LYS A 638 27.99 24.69 -34.07
N ALA A 639 27.32 25.69 -33.47
CA ALA A 639 26.15 25.45 -32.62
C ALA A 639 24.94 24.95 -33.42
N LYS A 640 24.71 25.49 -34.63
CA LYS A 640 23.63 25.05 -35.52
C LYS A 640 23.88 23.65 -36.10
N GLU A 641 25.12 23.35 -36.46
CA GLU A 641 25.55 22.01 -36.89
C GLU A 641 25.44 20.99 -35.75
N ALA A 642 25.79 21.35 -34.52
CA ALA A 642 25.62 20.49 -33.34
C ALA A 642 24.14 20.24 -32.99
N ALA A 643 23.27 21.25 -33.15
CA ALA A 643 21.83 21.09 -32.97
C ALA A 643 21.21 20.20 -34.06
N ALA A 644 21.66 20.32 -35.32
CA ALA A 644 21.26 19.43 -36.41
C ALA A 644 21.74 17.99 -36.18
N ALA A 645 23.00 17.80 -35.74
CA ALA A 645 23.53 16.49 -35.40
C ALA A 645 22.81 15.87 -34.19
N ALA A 646 22.44 16.67 -33.18
CA ALA A 646 21.63 16.21 -32.04
C ALA A 646 20.20 15.83 -32.46
N ALA A 647 19.58 16.61 -33.35
CA ALA A 647 18.27 16.28 -33.92
C ALA A 647 18.32 15.01 -34.78
N GLN A 648 19.40 14.82 -35.56
CA GLN A 648 19.60 13.65 -36.40
C GLN A 648 19.93 12.39 -35.57
N ALA A 649 20.71 12.52 -34.48
CA ALA A 649 20.94 11.46 -33.52
C ALA A 649 19.67 11.09 -32.73
N ALA A 650 18.84 12.08 -32.36
CA ALA A 650 17.54 11.85 -31.74
C ALA A 650 16.55 11.18 -32.72
N ALA A 651 16.56 11.57 -34.00
CA ALA A 651 15.77 10.92 -35.04
C ALA A 651 16.22 9.48 -35.31
N ALA A 652 17.54 9.22 -35.33
CA ALA A 652 18.09 7.87 -35.47
C ALA A 652 17.77 7.00 -34.25
N ALA A 653 17.85 7.53 -33.02
CA ALA A 653 17.45 6.83 -31.81
C ALA A 653 15.94 6.56 -31.77
N ALA A 654 15.10 7.51 -32.23
CA ALA A 654 13.66 7.31 -32.37
C ALA A 654 13.32 6.26 -33.45
N SER A 655 14.06 6.24 -34.56
CA SER A 655 13.94 5.22 -35.61
C SER A 655 14.35 3.83 -35.11
N ALA A 656 15.46 3.71 -34.38
CA ALA A 656 15.92 2.45 -33.78
C ALA A 656 14.97 1.95 -32.68
N ALA A 657 14.39 2.86 -31.88
CA ALA A 657 13.35 2.52 -30.91
C ALA A 657 12.02 2.12 -31.59
N SER A 658 11.72 2.64 -32.77
CA SER A 658 10.54 2.27 -33.56
C SER A 658 10.66 0.91 -34.26
N SER A 659 11.89 0.43 -34.48
CA SER A 659 12.17 -0.89 -35.06
C SER A 659 12.46 -1.99 -34.04
N ALA A 660 12.18 -1.76 -32.75
CA ALA A 660 12.52 -2.70 -31.69
C ALA A 660 11.72 -4.01 -31.82
N THR A 661 12.38 -5.06 -32.32
CA THR A 661 11.81 -6.41 -32.43
C THR A 661 11.83 -7.09 -31.07
N VAL A 662 10.74 -7.74 -30.69
CA VAL A 662 10.69 -8.58 -29.50
C VAL A 662 11.64 -9.76 -29.68
N GLN A 663 12.59 -9.94 -28.77
CA GLN A 663 13.48 -11.10 -28.74
C GLN A 663 12.93 -12.14 -27.77
N VAL A 664 12.89 -13.41 -28.18
CA VAL A 664 12.54 -14.54 -27.29
C VAL A 664 13.80 -15.32 -26.97
N ARG A 665 14.11 -15.45 -25.68
CA ARG A 665 15.29 -16.15 -25.17
C ARG A 665 14.86 -17.39 -24.41
N ILE A 666 15.51 -18.51 -24.69
CA ILE A 666 15.24 -19.81 -24.06
C ILE A 666 16.37 -20.10 -23.08
N LEU A 667 16.03 -20.42 -21.83
CA LEU A 667 17.00 -20.82 -20.82
C LEU A 667 17.11 -22.34 -20.84
N LEU A 668 18.32 -22.84 -21.08
CA LEU A 668 18.62 -24.28 -21.03
C LEU A 668 18.90 -24.71 -19.58
N ASP A 669 18.85 -26.02 -19.30
CA ASP A 669 19.07 -26.56 -17.95
C ASP A 669 20.51 -26.33 -17.43
N ASP A 670 21.47 -26.12 -18.33
CA ASP A 670 22.84 -25.74 -17.99
C ASP A 670 22.96 -24.28 -17.50
N GLY A 671 21.87 -23.51 -17.59
CA GLY A 671 21.83 -22.09 -17.24
C GLY A 671 22.31 -21.17 -18.34
N THR A 672 22.51 -21.66 -19.58
CA THR A 672 22.83 -20.81 -20.72
C THR A 672 21.57 -20.25 -21.37
N ALA A 673 21.62 -18.98 -21.76
CA ALA A 673 20.55 -18.34 -22.51
C ALA A 673 20.82 -18.47 -24.02
N HIS A 674 19.97 -19.21 -24.73
CA HIS A 674 19.99 -19.22 -26.19
C HIS A 674 19.07 -18.13 -26.73
N VAL A 675 19.65 -17.18 -27.47
CA VAL A 675 18.89 -16.07 -28.08
C VAL A 675 18.29 -16.53 -29.40
N LEU A 676 16.96 -16.67 -29.45
CA LEU A 676 16.23 -16.89 -30.68
C LEU A 676 15.60 -15.56 -31.13
N GLN A 677 16.33 -14.80 -31.95
CA GLN A 677 15.80 -13.55 -32.49
C GLN A 677 14.76 -13.85 -33.57
N ARG A 678 13.49 -13.65 -33.26
CA ARG A 678 12.37 -13.75 -34.20
C ARG A 678 11.56 -12.47 -34.14
N SER A 679 11.42 -11.78 -35.26
CA SER A 679 10.41 -10.73 -35.39
C SER A 679 9.04 -11.38 -35.26
N ILE A 680 8.21 -10.85 -34.36
CA ILE A 680 6.80 -11.23 -34.29
C ILE A 680 6.13 -10.80 -35.59
N ASP A 681 5.32 -11.67 -36.19
CA ASP A 681 4.63 -11.37 -37.44
C ASP A 681 3.59 -10.25 -37.24
N GLY A 682 3.60 -9.22 -38.10
CA GLY A 682 2.38 -8.52 -38.48
C GLY A 682 2.25 -7.01 -38.22
N ARG A 683 3.15 -6.30 -37.52
CA ARG A 683 3.02 -4.83 -37.34
C ARG A 683 4.36 -4.09 -37.27
N SER A 684 4.39 -2.89 -37.86
CA SER A 684 5.54 -1.96 -37.84
C SER A 684 5.46 -0.90 -36.72
N GLU A 685 4.45 -0.97 -35.86
CA GLU A 685 4.28 -0.04 -34.74
C GLU A 685 5.28 -0.35 -33.60
N PRO A 686 5.79 0.67 -32.87
CA PRO A 686 6.72 0.44 -31.76
C PRO A 686 6.07 -0.35 -30.62
N VAL A 687 6.76 -1.31 -30.05
CA VAL A 687 6.31 -2.03 -28.84
C VAL A 687 6.54 -1.18 -27.59
N VAL A 688 5.50 -1.02 -26.77
CA VAL A 688 5.52 -0.21 -25.52
C VAL A 688 5.24 -1.02 -24.26
N GLY A 689 4.78 -2.27 -24.38
CA GLY A 689 4.50 -3.14 -23.26
C GLY A 689 4.59 -4.62 -23.64
N LEU A 690 5.09 -5.45 -22.71
CA LEU A 690 5.09 -6.91 -22.81
C LEU A 690 4.39 -7.49 -21.58
N HIS A 691 3.58 -8.52 -21.81
CA HIS A 691 2.82 -9.20 -20.76
C HIS A 691 3.07 -10.71 -20.86
N GLY A 692 3.59 -11.28 -19.77
CA GLY A 692 3.89 -12.71 -19.66
C GLY A 692 2.65 -13.56 -19.44
N GLY A 693 2.77 -14.85 -19.74
CA GLY A 693 1.63 -15.75 -19.72
C GLY A 693 1.80 -17.02 -20.53
N ALA A 694 0.72 -17.78 -20.63
CA ALA A 694 0.62 -18.89 -21.59
C ALA A 694 0.60 -18.43 -23.05
N LEU A 695 0.17 -17.18 -23.28
CA LEU A 695 0.36 -16.46 -24.54
C LEU A 695 1.16 -15.18 -24.23
N LEU A 696 1.94 -14.72 -25.20
CA LEU A 696 2.70 -13.48 -25.09
C LEU A 696 1.81 -12.30 -25.47
N GLY A 697 1.56 -11.39 -24.54
CA GLY A 697 0.85 -10.15 -24.81
C GLY A 697 1.81 -9.05 -25.25
N VAL A 698 1.53 -8.42 -26.39
CA VAL A 698 2.33 -7.31 -26.94
C VAL A 698 1.45 -6.08 -27.07
N THR A 699 1.93 -4.97 -26.51
CA THR A 699 1.27 -3.66 -26.62
C THR A 699 2.02 -2.78 -27.60
N TYR A 700 1.31 -2.20 -28.56
CA TYR A 700 1.84 -1.32 -29.59
C TYR A 700 1.53 0.15 -29.32
N ARG A 701 2.42 1.04 -29.77
CA ARG A 701 2.20 2.48 -29.71
C ARG A 701 1.30 2.90 -30.87
N THR A 702 0.06 3.22 -30.58
CA THR A 702 -0.83 3.80 -31.58
C THR A 702 -0.36 5.21 -31.94
N SER A 703 -0.02 5.42 -33.21
CA SER A 703 0.20 6.76 -33.74
C SER A 703 -1.16 7.40 -33.95
N ARG A 704 -1.48 8.46 -33.20
CA ARG A 704 -2.61 9.34 -33.54
C ARG A 704 -2.30 9.98 -34.89
N ARG A 705 -2.70 9.36 -36.01
CA ARG A 705 -2.79 10.05 -37.30
C ARG A 705 -3.95 11.03 -37.18
N ILE A 706 -3.65 12.29 -36.95
CA ILE A 706 -4.55 13.36 -37.37
C ILE A 706 -4.63 13.22 -38.90
N SER A 707 -5.81 12.85 -39.42
CA SER A 707 -6.01 12.74 -40.86
C SER A 707 -5.89 14.14 -41.49
N PRO A 708 -5.16 14.32 -42.60
CA PRO A 708 -4.97 15.62 -43.23
C PRO A 708 -6.14 15.95 -44.18
N LEU A 709 -7.39 15.80 -43.73
CA LEU A 709 -8.59 16.10 -44.54
C LEU A 709 -9.52 17.16 -43.94
N THR A 710 -9.14 17.81 -42.84
CA THR A 710 -9.85 18.99 -42.29
C THR A 710 -8.91 20.15 -41.98
N ALA A 711 -7.81 20.27 -42.71
CA ALA A 711 -6.85 21.38 -42.60
C ALA A 711 -7.00 22.45 -43.72
N THR A 712 -8.20 22.61 -44.27
CA THR A 712 -8.53 23.69 -45.22
C THR A 712 -9.94 24.22 -44.98
N ALA A 713 -10.16 24.89 -43.85
CA ALA A 713 -11.29 25.81 -43.66
C ALA A 713 -11.08 26.71 -42.44
N ILE A 714 -9.92 27.34 -42.29
CA ILE A 714 -9.79 28.50 -41.39
C ILE A 714 -8.97 29.56 -42.11
N SER A 715 -9.64 30.35 -42.93
CA SER A 715 -9.16 31.64 -43.41
C SER A 715 -10.37 32.49 -43.79
N THR A 716 -10.50 33.67 -43.16
CA THR A 716 -11.50 34.74 -43.39
C THR A 716 -12.90 34.40 -42.84
N VAL A 717 -13.64 35.21 -42.07
CA VAL A 717 -13.89 36.67 -42.12
C VAL A 717 -14.31 37.18 -40.71
N GLN A 718 -14.08 38.46 -40.47
CA GLN A 718 -14.47 39.27 -39.30
C GLN A 718 -15.99 39.56 -39.22
N SER A 719 -16.42 40.03 -38.03
CA SER A 719 -17.57 40.91 -37.71
C SER A 719 -18.83 40.31 -37.07
N MET A 720 -19.29 41.00 -36.01
CA MET A 720 -20.47 40.71 -35.17
C MET A 720 -21.75 41.46 -35.69
N PRO A 721 -22.88 41.55 -34.95
CA PRO A 721 -24.12 40.79 -35.19
C PRO A 721 -25.34 41.71 -35.46
N LEU A 722 -26.53 41.16 -35.79
CA LEU A 722 -27.87 41.67 -35.39
C LEU A 722 -29.06 40.90 -36.01
N SER A 723 -29.95 40.44 -35.12
CA SER A 723 -31.43 40.34 -35.14
C SER A 723 -32.25 40.03 -36.41
N GLY A 724 -33.22 39.09 -36.27
CA GLY A 724 -34.58 39.28 -36.84
C GLY A 724 -35.31 38.04 -37.42
N PHE A 725 -36.16 37.41 -36.60
CA PHE A 725 -37.46 36.78 -36.91
C PHE A 725 -37.65 35.66 -37.98
N GLY A 726 -38.10 34.49 -37.51
CA GLY A 726 -39.39 33.87 -37.92
C GLY A 726 -39.41 32.63 -38.84
N GLY A 727 -39.84 31.48 -38.30
CA GLY A 727 -40.79 30.58 -39.02
C GLY A 727 -40.38 29.15 -39.43
N SER A 728 -40.39 28.22 -38.46
CA SER A 728 -40.88 26.82 -38.50
C SER A 728 -40.46 25.80 -39.59
N GLY A 729 -39.83 24.70 -39.14
CA GLY A 729 -40.19 23.34 -39.58
C GLY A 729 -39.08 22.43 -40.14
N SER A 730 -38.31 21.76 -39.27
CA SER A 730 -37.93 20.32 -39.33
C SER A 730 -36.59 20.01 -38.64
N SER A 731 -36.52 18.80 -38.09
CA SER A 731 -35.51 18.18 -37.22
C SER A 731 -34.06 18.69 -37.32
N PHE A 732 -33.56 19.31 -36.26
CA PHE A 732 -32.14 19.40 -35.95
C PHE A 732 -31.82 18.49 -34.76
N ALA A 733 -30.84 17.62 -34.97
CA ALA A 733 -30.15 16.90 -33.92
C ALA A 733 -29.61 17.90 -32.89
N SER A 734 -29.90 17.67 -31.62
CA SER A 734 -29.21 18.31 -30.52
C SER A 734 -27.77 17.80 -30.51
N ASP A 735 -26.83 18.66 -30.92
CA ASP A 735 -25.42 18.55 -30.60
C ASP A 735 -25.25 18.55 -29.08
N ASP A 736 -25.12 17.35 -28.53
CA ASP A 736 -24.82 17.10 -27.12
C ASP A 736 -23.29 17.16 -26.95
N PRO A 737 -22.71 18.03 -26.09
CA PRO A 737 -21.25 18.17 -25.94
C PRO A 737 -20.54 16.97 -25.27
N PHE A 738 -21.19 15.80 -25.20
CA PHE A 738 -20.73 14.63 -24.45
C PHE A 738 -20.46 13.37 -25.29
N SER A 739 -20.49 13.45 -26.63
CA SER A 739 -20.38 12.27 -27.49
C SER A 739 -18.98 11.99 -28.08
N SER A 740 -17.89 12.49 -27.49
CA SER A 740 -16.54 11.99 -27.80
C SER A 740 -16.02 11.04 -26.71
N ARG A 741 -16.77 9.96 -26.44
CA ARG A 741 -16.18 8.77 -25.78
C ARG A 741 -15.46 7.94 -26.84
N GLU A 742 -14.25 8.37 -27.23
CA GLU A 742 -13.30 7.42 -27.81
C GLU A 742 -13.05 6.32 -26.76
N GLY A 743 -13.39 5.07 -27.08
CA GLY A 743 -13.08 3.93 -26.23
C GLY A 743 -11.57 3.78 -26.00
N PRO A 744 -11.14 2.95 -25.02
CA PRO A 744 -9.72 2.72 -24.79
C PRO A 744 -9.02 2.26 -26.08
N PRO A 745 -7.78 2.71 -26.36
CA PRO A 745 -7.09 2.37 -27.59
C PRO A 745 -6.95 0.84 -27.69
N GLN A 746 -7.38 0.28 -28.83
CA GLN A 746 -7.22 -1.15 -29.11
C GLN A 746 -5.83 -1.39 -29.71
N ASN A 747 -4.84 -1.54 -28.83
CA ASN A 747 -3.42 -1.63 -29.18
C ASN A 747 -2.70 -2.82 -28.55
N PHE A 748 -3.43 -3.78 -27.99
CA PHE A 748 -2.89 -4.98 -27.37
C PHE A 748 -3.27 -6.24 -28.15
N GLN A 749 -2.33 -7.17 -28.31
CA GLN A 749 -2.54 -8.40 -29.07
C GLN A 749 -1.79 -9.59 -28.45
N LEU A 750 -2.39 -10.78 -28.50
CA LEU A 750 -1.82 -12.02 -27.99
C LEU A 750 -1.15 -12.83 -29.09
N TYR A 751 0.03 -13.37 -28.79
CA TYR A 751 0.85 -14.17 -29.69
C TYR A 751 1.16 -15.54 -29.09
N SER A 752 1.28 -16.55 -29.96
CA SER A 752 1.75 -17.88 -29.57
C SER A 752 3.26 -17.86 -29.33
N TRP A 753 3.70 -18.41 -28.21
CA TRP A 753 5.13 -18.61 -27.94
C TRP A 753 5.78 -19.68 -28.84
N GLU A 754 5.00 -20.49 -29.56
CA GLU A 754 5.53 -21.55 -30.44
C GLU A 754 5.58 -21.12 -31.90
N THR A 755 4.49 -20.50 -32.40
CA THR A 755 4.40 -20.09 -33.80
C THR A 755 4.77 -18.63 -34.03
N TYR A 756 4.85 -17.81 -32.96
CA TYR A 756 5.07 -16.35 -33.04
C TYR A 756 4.02 -15.59 -33.86
N GLN A 757 2.87 -16.23 -34.10
CA GLN A 757 1.74 -15.67 -34.83
C GLN A 757 0.67 -15.13 -33.88
N PRO A 758 -0.10 -14.12 -34.31
CA PRO A 758 -1.19 -13.59 -33.52
C PRO A 758 -2.30 -14.63 -33.35
N VAL A 759 -2.74 -14.83 -32.10
CA VAL A 759 -3.84 -15.73 -31.73
C VAL A 759 -5.14 -14.94 -31.52
N SER A 760 -5.04 -13.65 -31.19
CA SER A 760 -6.19 -12.78 -30.95
C SER A 760 -6.26 -11.62 -31.95
N GLY A 761 -7.47 -11.06 -32.07
CA GLY A 761 -7.66 -9.70 -32.57
C GLY A 761 -7.07 -8.64 -31.63
N LEU A 762 -7.29 -7.38 -31.96
CA LEU A 762 -6.87 -6.26 -31.12
C LEU A 762 -7.79 -6.08 -29.93
N LEU A 763 -7.17 -5.98 -28.76
CA LEU A 763 -7.82 -5.75 -27.48
C LEU A 763 -7.39 -4.39 -26.94
N ALA A 764 -8.18 -3.86 -26.00
CA ALA A 764 -7.76 -2.73 -25.20
C ALA A 764 -6.53 -3.11 -24.37
N GLN A 765 -5.59 -2.18 -24.18
CA GLN A 765 -4.40 -2.42 -23.37
C GLN A 765 -4.78 -2.66 -21.90
N PRO A 766 -4.48 -3.86 -21.35
CA PRO A 766 -4.63 -4.11 -19.93
C PRO A 766 -3.48 -3.45 -19.15
N GLU A 767 -3.77 -3.10 -17.89
CA GLU A 767 -2.80 -2.63 -16.91
C GLU A 767 -1.84 -3.74 -16.51
N TRP A 768 -2.37 -4.96 -16.33
CA TRP A 768 -1.62 -6.18 -16.10
C TRP A 768 -2.44 -7.40 -16.51
N THR A 769 -1.77 -8.52 -16.68
CA THR A 769 -2.40 -9.80 -17.01
C THR A 769 -1.86 -10.89 -16.10
N VAL A 770 -2.70 -11.86 -15.74
CA VAL A 770 -2.25 -13.02 -14.97
C VAL A 770 -3.00 -14.28 -15.42
N TRP A 771 -2.27 -15.38 -15.43
CA TRP A 771 -2.72 -16.67 -15.97
C TRP A 771 -2.80 -17.69 -14.85
N ASP A 772 -3.83 -18.54 -14.88
CA ASP A 772 -3.93 -19.66 -13.96
C ASP A 772 -2.86 -20.72 -14.25
N GLN A 773 -2.45 -21.47 -13.23
CA GLN A 773 -1.43 -22.50 -13.35
C GLN A 773 -1.83 -23.61 -14.34
N THR A 774 -3.13 -23.89 -14.46
CA THR A 774 -3.65 -24.87 -15.44
C THR A 774 -3.72 -24.32 -16.86
N VAL A 775 -3.48 -23.01 -17.04
CA VAL A 775 -3.58 -22.32 -18.32
C VAL A 775 -5.02 -22.36 -18.90
N GLU A 776 -6.01 -22.65 -18.06
CA GLU A 776 -7.43 -22.63 -18.44
C GLU A 776 -7.99 -21.21 -18.44
N TYR A 777 -7.61 -20.39 -17.44
CA TYR A 777 -8.14 -19.05 -17.23
C TYR A 777 -7.06 -17.98 -17.32
N CYS A 778 -7.48 -16.79 -17.75
CA CYS A 778 -6.67 -15.58 -17.75
C CYS A 778 -7.50 -14.38 -17.30
N ALA A 779 -6.84 -13.43 -16.67
CA ALA A 779 -7.43 -12.18 -16.23
C ALA A 779 -6.70 -10.99 -16.88
N PHE A 780 -7.46 -10.07 -17.44
CA PHE A 780 -7.01 -8.79 -17.99
C PHE A 780 -7.53 -7.66 -17.12
N ALA A 781 -6.66 -6.98 -16.40
CA ALA A 781 -7.06 -5.88 -15.54
C ALA A 781 -7.06 -4.54 -16.27
N TYR A 782 -8.10 -3.76 -16.05
CA TYR A 782 -8.24 -2.38 -16.51
C TYR A 782 -8.45 -1.46 -15.31
N GLN A 783 -8.51 -0.15 -15.54
CA GLN A 783 -8.60 0.84 -14.46
C GLN A 783 -9.84 0.67 -13.57
N GLN A 784 -10.97 0.23 -14.13
CA GLN A 784 -12.27 0.16 -13.44
C GLN A 784 -12.79 -1.28 -13.25
N TYR A 785 -12.28 -2.23 -14.02
CA TYR A 785 -12.78 -3.60 -14.04
C TYR A 785 -11.69 -4.60 -14.45
N ILE A 786 -11.94 -5.88 -14.21
CA ILE A 786 -11.10 -7.01 -14.63
C ILE A 786 -11.93 -7.91 -15.53
N VAL A 787 -11.41 -8.25 -16.70
CA VAL A 787 -12.03 -9.23 -17.61
C VAL A 787 -11.45 -10.61 -17.35
N ILE A 788 -12.31 -11.60 -17.15
CA ILE A 788 -11.93 -13.00 -17.04
C ILE A 788 -12.24 -13.71 -18.36
N SER A 789 -11.30 -14.49 -18.87
CA SER A 789 -11.46 -15.27 -20.11
C SER A 789 -10.88 -16.67 -19.94
N SER A 790 -11.44 -17.65 -20.63
CA SER A 790 -10.86 -18.99 -20.75
C SER A 790 -10.08 -19.13 -22.05
N LEU A 791 -9.00 -19.92 -22.05
CA LEU A 791 -8.18 -20.16 -23.24
C LEU A 791 -8.50 -21.49 -23.93
N ARG A 792 -8.87 -22.52 -23.16
CA ARG A 792 -9.15 -23.86 -23.68
C ARG A 792 -10.65 -24.18 -23.59
N PRO A 793 -11.24 -24.84 -24.60
CA PRO A 793 -10.61 -25.29 -25.86
C PRO A 793 -10.33 -24.16 -26.87
N GLN A 794 -10.97 -23.01 -26.71
CA GLN A 794 -10.75 -21.79 -27.50
C GLN A 794 -10.80 -20.57 -26.58
N PHE A 795 -10.20 -19.46 -27.03
CA PHE A 795 -10.28 -18.20 -26.30
C PHE A 795 -11.74 -17.71 -26.21
N ARG A 796 -12.27 -17.60 -24.98
CA ARG A 796 -13.66 -17.23 -24.70
C ARG A 796 -13.74 -16.21 -23.57
N TYR A 797 -14.47 -15.14 -23.80
CA TYR A 797 -14.85 -14.17 -22.77
C TYR A 797 -15.84 -14.80 -21.78
N LEU A 798 -15.55 -14.74 -20.48
CA LEU A 798 -16.43 -15.27 -19.43
C LEU A 798 -17.24 -14.16 -18.75
N GLY A 799 -16.66 -12.97 -18.58
CA GLY A 799 -17.33 -11.84 -17.95
C GLY A 799 -16.34 -10.81 -17.42
N ASP A 800 -16.88 -9.67 -16.99
CA ASP A 800 -16.17 -8.58 -16.35
C ASP A 800 -16.56 -8.46 -14.88
N VAL A 801 -15.60 -7.99 -14.09
CA VAL A 801 -15.72 -7.82 -12.64
C VAL A 801 -15.30 -6.41 -12.28
N SER A 802 -16.18 -5.64 -11.65
CA SER A 802 -15.97 -4.23 -11.32
C SER A 802 -15.05 -4.01 -10.10
N ILE A 803 -13.79 -4.40 -10.21
CA ILE A 803 -12.76 -4.15 -9.18
C ILE A 803 -11.87 -2.97 -9.62
N PRO A 804 -12.17 -1.73 -9.18
CA PRO A 804 -11.42 -0.57 -9.63
C PRO A 804 -10.02 -0.53 -9.01
N SER A 805 -9.07 0.00 -9.77
CA SER A 805 -7.69 0.25 -9.34
C SER A 805 -6.97 -1.01 -8.81
N ALA A 806 -7.28 -2.20 -9.34
CA ALA A 806 -6.60 -3.42 -8.96
C ALA A 806 -5.10 -3.35 -9.31
N THR A 807 -4.24 -3.56 -8.31
CA THR A 807 -2.78 -3.42 -8.44
C THR A 807 -2.08 -4.72 -8.81
N GLY A 808 -2.70 -5.86 -8.54
CA GLY A 808 -2.19 -7.18 -8.89
C GLY A 808 -3.11 -8.30 -8.44
N ALA A 809 -2.87 -9.50 -8.95
CA ALA A 809 -3.66 -10.68 -8.59
C ALA A 809 -2.85 -11.97 -8.70
N VAL A 810 -3.31 -13.02 -8.02
CA VAL A 810 -2.74 -14.38 -8.09
C VAL A 810 -3.86 -15.40 -8.23
N TRP A 811 -3.69 -16.35 -9.15
CA TRP A 811 -4.59 -17.49 -9.27
C TRP A 811 -4.22 -18.59 -8.28
N HIS A 812 -5.22 -19.23 -7.71
CA HIS A 812 -5.05 -20.48 -6.98
C HIS A 812 -6.30 -21.33 -7.13
N ARG A 813 -6.16 -22.54 -7.71
CA ARG A 813 -7.25 -23.53 -7.81
C ARG A 813 -8.55 -22.91 -8.39
N ARG A 814 -8.45 -22.23 -9.54
CA ARG A 814 -9.54 -21.55 -10.25
C ARG A 814 -10.19 -20.36 -9.50
N GLN A 815 -9.55 -19.86 -8.46
CA GLN A 815 -9.93 -18.63 -7.78
C GLN A 815 -8.90 -17.55 -8.06
N LEU A 816 -9.36 -16.33 -8.32
CA LEU A 816 -8.49 -15.18 -8.52
C LEU A 816 -8.51 -14.31 -7.27
N PHE A 817 -7.38 -14.21 -6.57
CA PHE A 817 -7.21 -13.31 -5.44
C PHE A 817 -6.64 -11.99 -5.95
N VAL A 818 -7.34 -10.89 -5.71
CA VAL A 818 -7.04 -9.56 -6.26
C VAL A 818 -6.72 -8.60 -5.12
N ALA A 819 -5.67 -7.80 -5.28
CA ALA A 819 -5.33 -6.72 -4.36
C ALA A 819 -5.64 -5.37 -5.00
N THR A 820 -6.26 -4.47 -4.23
CA THR A 820 -6.41 -3.05 -4.54
C THR A 820 -5.67 -2.23 -3.47
N PRO A 821 -5.55 -0.90 -3.63
CA PRO A 821 -4.95 -0.04 -2.60
C PRO A 821 -5.69 -0.09 -1.25
N THR A 822 -6.96 -0.48 -1.22
CA THR A 822 -7.83 -0.43 -0.03
C THR A 822 -8.47 -1.77 0.37
N THR A 823 -8.55 -2.73 -0.55
CA THR A 823 -9.24 -4.02 -0.36
C THR A 823 -8.43 -5.20 -0.89
N ILE A 824 -8.77 -6.40 -0.42
CA ILE A 824 -8.36 -7.68 -1.01
C ILE A 824 -9.63 -8.48 -1.27
N GLU A 825 -9.78 -8.96 -2.50
CA GLU A 825 -11.00 -9.57 -3.01
C GLU A 825 -10.68 -10.94 -3.64
N CYS A 826 -11.65 -11.85 -3.63
CA CYS A 826 -11.57 -13.16 -4.24
C CYS A 826 -12.66 -13.28 -5.29
N VAL A 827 -12.29 -13.60 -6.52
CA VAL A 827 -13.22 -13.89 -7.61
C VAL A 827 -13.28 -15.41 -7.77
N PHE A 828 -14.47 -15.96 -7.55
CA PHE A 828 -14.80 -17.35 -7.86
C PHE A 828 -15.25 -17.42 -9.32
N VAL A 829 -14.61 -18.30 -10.09
CA VAL A 829 -14.78 -18.38 -11.54
C VAL A 829 -15.29 -19.75 -11.93
N ASP A 830 -16.35 -19.76 -12.73
CA ASP A 830 -16.86 -20.93 -13.45
C ASP A 830 -17.12 -20.58 -14.92
N ALA A 831 -16.56 -21.36 -15.83
CA ALA A 831 -16.70 -21.14 -17.28
C ALA A 831 -18.10 -21.47 -17.83
N GLY A 832 -18.98 -22.07 -17.02
CA GLY A 832 -20.24 -22.63 -17.47
C GLY A 832 -20.05 -23.91 -18.28
N VAL A 833 -21.11 -24.30 -18.99
CA VAL A 833 -21.08 -25.37 -19.99
C VAL A 833 -21.59 -24.77 -21.30
N ALA A 834 -20.71 -24.59 -22.29
CA ALA A 834 -21.11 -24.19 -23.64
C ALA A 834 -21.24 -25.40 -24.57
N ALA A 835 -21.93 -25.18 -25.70
CA ALA A 835 -22.10 -26.19 -26.73
C ALA A 835 -20.75 -26.72 -27.27
N ILE A 836 -19.75 -25.84 -27.34
CA ILE A 836 -18.39 -26.19 -27.79
C ILE A 836 -17.72 -27.18 -26.83
N ASP A 837 -17.96 -27.05 -25.52
CA ASP A 837 -17.37 -27.96 -24.52
C ASP A 837 -17.96 -29.38 -24.68
N ILE A 838 -19.25 -29.47 -24.97
CA ILE A 838 -19.96 -30.72 -25.25
C ILE A 838 -19.42 -31.35 -26.55
N GLU A 839 -19.28 -30.58 -27.63
CA GLU A 839 -18.73 -31.06 -28.90
C GLU A 839 -17.28 -31.54 -28.75
N THR A 840 -16.46 -30.78 -28.01
CA THR A 840 -15.05 -31.13 -27.77
C THR A 840 -14.93 -32.41 -26.96
N LYS A 841 -15.77 -32.57 -25.92
CA LYS A 841 -15.84 -33.81 -25.13
C LYS A 841 -16.24 -34.99 -26.01
N LYS A 842 -17.26 -34.82 -26.86
CA LYS A 842 -17.70 -35.83 -27.82
C LYS A 842 -16.57 -36.23 -28.79
N ARG A 843 -15.87 -35.28 -29.41
CA ARG A 843 -14.71 -35.56 -30.28
C ARG A 843 -13.59 -36.28 -29.53
N LYS A 844 -13.33 -35.93 -28.27
CA LYS A 844 -12.30 -36.59 -27.46
C LYS A 844 -12.68 -38.03 -27.13
N GLU A 845 -13.94 -38.29 -26.85
CA GLU A 845 -14.48 -39.64 -26.62
C GLU A 845 -14.44 -40.47 -27.91
N GLU A 846 -14.82 -39.90 -29.05
CA GLU A 846 -14.70 -40.52 -30.38
C GLU A 846 -13.23 -40.84 -30.73
N MET A 847 -12.31 -39.91 -30.47
CA MET A 847 -10.87 -40.13 -30.69
C MET A 847 -10.32 -41.22 -29.77
N LYS A 848 -10.72 -41.24 -28.49
CA LYS A 848 -10.32 -42.27 -27.53
C LYS A 848 -10.88 -43.64 -27.90
N ALA A 849 -12.13 -43.70 -28.36
CA ALA A 849 -12.74 -44.92 -28.89
C ALA A 849 -11.98 -45.41 -30.14
N ARG A 850 -11.62 -44.50 -31.05
CA ARG A 850 -10.83 -44.81 -32.25
C ARG A 850 -9.41 -45.29 -31.91
N GLU A 851 -8.75 -44.69 -30.92
CA GLU A 851 -7.44 -45.12 -30.44
C GLU A 851 -7.51 -46.48 -29.75
N ALA A 852 -8.53 -46.71 -28.91
CA ALA A 852 -8.77 -48.01 -28.28
C ALA A 852 -9.05 -49.09 -29.32
N GLN A 853 -9.82 -48.78 -30.36
CA GLN A 853 -10.06 -49.67 -31.49
C GLN A 853 -8.78 -49.93 -32.30
N GLY A 854 -7.96 -48.89 -32.53
CA GLY A 854 -6.65 -49.05 -33.17
C GLY A 854 -5.67 -49.93 -32.38
N ARG A 855 -5.66 -49.81 -31.04
CA ARG A 855 -4.89 -50.69 -30.16
C ARG A 855 -5.43 -52.13 -30.17
N ALA A 856 -6.75 -52.31 -30.14
CA ALA A 856 -7.36 -53.65 -30.21
C ALA A 856 -7.06 -54.36 -31.54
N VAL A 857 -7.07 -53.64 -32.66
CA VAL A 857 -6.69 -54.18 -33.98
C VAL A 857 -5.20 -54.51 -34.04
N ALA A 858 -4.34 -53.71 -33.40
CA ALA A 858 -2.90 -53.99 -33.32
C ALA A 858 -2.57 -55.24 -32.48
N ASP A 859 -3.31 -55.49 -31.40
CA ASP A 859 -3.07 -56.61 -30.47
C ASP A 859 -3.75 -57.92 -30.91
N HIS A 860 -4.87 -57.86 -31.64
CA HIS A 860 -5.69 -59.04 -31.98
C HIS A 860 -5.96 -59.24 -33.48
N GLY A 861 -5.37 -58.43 -34.36
CA GLY A 861 -5.54 -58.51 -35.82
C GLY A 861 -6.98 -58.25 -36.26
N ASP A 862 -7.32 -58.64 -37.50
CA ASP A 862 -8.65 -58.39 -38.10
C ASP A 862 -9.82 -59.06 -37.35
N LEU A 863 -9.54 -60.00 -36.43
CA LEU A 863 -10.53 -60.61 -35.54
C LEU A 863 -11.05 -59.65 -34.46
N ALA A 864 -10.39 -58.52 -34.22
CA ALA A 864 -10.84 -57.46 -33.30
C ALA A 864 -11.99 -56.60 -33.86
N LEU A 865 -12.26 -56.68 -35.17
CA LEU A 865 -13.32 -55.92 -35.85
C LEU A 865 -14.71 -56.55 -35.67
N ILE A 866 -14.79 -57.79 -35.18
CA ILE A 866 -16.05 -58.50 -34.93
C ILE A 866 -16.47 -58.23 -33.48
N THR A 867 -17.05 -57.05 -33.24
CA THR A 867 -17.78 -56.79 -31.99
C THR A 867 -19.27 -56.99 -32.25
N VAL A 868 -19.87 -57.94 -31.53
CA VAL A 868 -21.32 -58.11 -31.41
C VAL A 868 -21.89 -56.82 -30.80
N GLU A 869 -22.94 -56.26 -31.41
CA GLU A 869 -23.68 -55.11 -30.88
C GLU A 869 -24.21 -55.42 -29.47
N GLY A 870 -23.41 -55.10 -28.46
CA GLY A 870 -23.87 -54.99 -27.07
C GLY A 870 -24.81 -53.79 -26.95
N PRO A 871 -25.78 -53.81 -26.01
CA PRO A 871 -26.80 -52.78 -25.90
C PRO A 871 -26.14 -51.40 -25.80
N GLN A 872 -26.46 -50.50 -26.73
CA GLN A 872 -26.12 -49.09 -26.62
C GLN A 872 -26.67 -48.60 -25.29
N VAL A 873 -25.80 -48.45 -24.29
CA VAL A 873 -26.12 -47.67 -23.09
C VAL A 873 -26.13 -46.21 -23.53
N THR A 874 -27.23 -45.77 -24.15
CA THR A 874 -27.59 -44.37 -24.30
C THR A 874 -27.99 -43.82 -22.93
N ALA A 875 -27.07 -43.80 -21.99
CA ALA A 875 -27.12 -42.87 -20.87
C ALA A 875 -26.30 -41.65 -21.27
N SER A 876 -26.74 -40.96 -22.33
CA SER A 876 -26.31 -39.57 -22.52
C SER A 876 -27.00 -38.78 -21.41
N GLU A 877 -26.34 -38.65 -20.24
CA GLU A 877 -26.68 -37.57 -19.32
C GLU A 877 -26.64 -36.29 -20.15
N LYS A 878 -27.81 -35.72 -20.44
CA LYS A 878 -27.93 -34.45 -21.17
C LYS A 878 -27.35 -33.37 -20.26
N ILE A 879 -26.06 -33.11 -20.39
CA ILE A 879 -25.40 -31.99 -19.71
C ILE A 879 -26.08 -30.71 -20.23
N SER A 880 -26.79 -30.01 -19.36
CA SER A 880 -27.47 -28.77 -19.71
C SER A 880 -26.47 -27.64 -19.95
N LEU A 881 -26.76 -26.79 -20.94
CA LEU A 881 -25.99 -25.58 -21.17
C LEU A 881 -26.15 -24.65 -19.98
N ARG A 882 -25.04 -24.04 -19.56
CA ARG A 882 -25.00 -23.12 -18.43
C ARG A 882 -24.10 -21.93 -18.75
N PRO A 883 -24.53 -20.70 -18.48
CA PRO A 883 -23.68 -19.52 -18.63
C PRO A 883 -22.50 -19.56 -17.65
N PRO A 884 -21.40 -18.83 -17.94
CA PRO A 884 -20.34 -18.63 -16.96
C PRO A 884 -20.87 -17.88 -15.73
N MET A 885 -20.29 -18.17 -14.57
CA MET A 885 -20.60 -17.47 -13.33
C MET A 885 -19.33 -16.89 -12.72
N LEU A 886 -19.40 -15.60 -12.38
CA LEU A 886 -18.36 -14.88 -11.66
C LEU A 886 -18.96 -14.33 -10.37
N GLN A 887 -18.36 -14.64 -9.22
CA GLN A 887 -18.76 -14.03 -7.95
C GLN A 887 -17.56 -13.47 -7.19
N VAL A 888 -17.69 -12.24 -6.71
CA VAL A 888 -16.67 -11.54 -5.94
C VAL A 888 -17.01 -11.59 -4.46
N VAL A 889 -16.00 -11.83 -3.64
CA VAL A 889 -16.08 -11.76 -2.18
C VAL A 889 -14.93 -10.93 -1.66
N ARG A 890 -15.24 -9.89 -0.88
CA ARG A 890 -14.20 -9.11 -0.21
C ARG A 890 -13.67 -9.90 0.99
N LEU A 891 -12.36 -10.16 1.00
CA LEU A 891 -11.68 -10.89 2.06
C LEU A 891 -11.14 -9.96 3.15
N ALA A 892 -10.63 -8.80 2.75
CA ALA A 892 -10.06 -7.84 3.69
C ALA A 892 -10.24 -6.38 3.23
N SER A 893 -10.33 -5.47 4.20
CA SER A 893 -10.37 -4.02 3.98
C SER A 893 -9.72 -3.26 5.15
N PHE A 894 -9.64 -1.94 5.05
CA PHE A 894 -9.17 -1.11 6.15
C PHE A 894 -10.25 -0.77 7.19
N GLN A 895 -11.51 -0.74 6.78
CA GLN A 895 -12.62 -0.27 7.60
C GLN A 895 -12.99 -1.30 8.67
N HIS A 896 -13.56 -0.84 9.78
CA HIS A 896 -14.29 -1.72 10.67
C HIS A 896 -15.62 -2.07 10.02
N ALA A 897 -16.01 -3.35 9.98
CA ALA A 897 -17.35 -3.71 9.52
C ALA A 897 -18.36 -2.94 10.39
N PRO A 898 -19.29 -2.16 9.81
CA PRO A 898 -20.28 -1.46 10.62
C PRO A 898 -21.01 -2.51 11.46
N SER A 899 -21.04 -2.32 12.78
CA SER A 899 -21.85 -3.16 13.66
C SER A 899 -23.30 -2.99 13.22
N ILE A 900 -23.82 -3.92 12.43
CA ILE A 900 -25.24 -3.97 12.08
C ILE A 900 -25.96 -4.07 13.43
N PRO A 901 -26.78 -3.09 13.84
CA PRO A 901 -27.59 -3.27 15.04
C PRO A 901 -28.51 -4.48 14.82
N PRO A 902 -28.68 -5.36 15.82
CA PRO A 902 -29.58 -6.49 15.68
C PRO A 902 -31.00 -5.95 15.41
N PHE A 903 -31.51 -6.25 14.21
CA PHE A 903 -32.90 -6.19 13.75
C PHE A 903 -33.85 -5.22 14.47
N ILE A 904 -34.22 -4.12 13.80
CA ILE A 904 -35.60 -3.62 13.90
C ILE A 904 -36.36 -4.27 12.75
N VAL A 905 -37.04 -5.37 13.03
CA VAL A 905 -38.09 -5.90 12.16
C VAL A 905 -39.17 -4.82 12.08
N PRO A 906 -39.49 -4.26 10.91
CA PRO A 906 -40.67 -3.43 10.78
C PRO A 906 -41.87 -4.33 11.08
N LYS A 907 -42.59 -4.05 12.17
CA LYS A 907 -43.90 -4.65 12.42
C LYS A 907 -44.75 -4.36 11.18
N GLN A 908 -45.02 -5.40 10.39
CA GLN A 908 -46.06 -5.34 9.37
C GLN A 908 -47.39 -5.08 10.09
N SER A 909 -47.90 -3.86 9.95
CA SER A 909 -49.28 -3.54 10.27
C SER A 909 -50.17 -4.33 9.32
N LYS A 910 -50.97 -5.24 9.89
CA LYS A 910 -52.08 -5.90 9.17
C LYS A 910 -53.04 -4.85 8.66
N LEU A 911 -53.21 -4.77 7.35
CA LEU A 911 -54.37 -4.18 6.68
C LEU A 911 -54.88 -5.19 5.67
N ASN A 912 -56.15 -5.57 5.83
CA ASN A 912 -56.93 -6.47 4.99
C ASN A 912 -57.31 -5.79 3.66
N GLY A 913 -57.57 -6.58 2.62
CA GLY A 913 -58.52 -6.24 1.55
C GLY A 913 -58.07 -6.52 0.10
N ASP A 914 -58.43 -7.71 -0.40
CA ASP A 914 -58.85 -8.14 -1.74
C ASP A 914 -58.19 -7.70 -3.07
N ASP A 915 -57.96 -8.74 -3.89
CA ASP A 915 -58.16 -8.92 -5.33
C ASP A 915 -57.50 -7.98 -6.35
N SER A 916 -56.44 -8.49 -6.99
CA SER A 916 -56.30 -8.53 -8.47
C SER A 916 -54.99 -9.21 -8.87
N VAL A 917 -55.04 -10.54 -9.04
CA VAL A 917 -54.02 -11.33 -9.74
C VAL A 917 -54.37 -11.33 -11.24
N PHE A 918 -53.34 -11.39 -12.09
CA PHE A 918 -53.35 -11.50 -13.56
C PHE A 918 -53.31 -10.20 -14.37
N LEU A 919 -52.15 -9.49 -14.38
CA LEU A 919 -51.60 -8.82 -15.57
C LEU A 919 -50.24 -8.15 -15.26
N LYS A 920 -49.20 -8.94 -14.90
CA LYS A 920 -47.83 -8.39 -14.81
C LYS A 920 -46.68 -9.41 -14.85
N GLU A 921 -46.80 -10.50 -15.62
CA GLU A 921 -45.73 -11.51 -15.74
C GLU A 921 -44.93 -11.48 -17.05
N LEU A 922 -45.07 -10.43 -17.88
CA LEU A 922 -44.39 -10.38 -19.19
C LEU A 922 -43.33 -9.28 -19.35
N ASP A 923 -43.07 -8.44 -18.34
CA ASP A 923 -42.07 -7.36 -18.42
C ASP A 923 -40.81 -7.55 -17.54
N ASP A 924 -40.77 -8.58 -16.68
CA ASP A 924 -39.63 -8.81 -15.76
C ASP A 924 -38.44 -9.58 -16.36
N ARG A 925 -38.45 -9.87 -17.68
CA ARG A 925 -37.38 -10.62 -18.36
C ARG A 925 -36.26 -9.77 -18.99
N ARG A 926 -36.19 -8.47 -18.71
CA ARG A 926 -35.07 -7.59 -19.15
C ARG A 926 -34.33 -6.85 -18.02
N TYR A 927 -34.41 -7.32 -16.78
CA TYR A 927 -33.64 -6.77 -15.66
C TYR A 927 -32.90 -7.82 -14.82
N SER A 928 -32.46 -8.92 -15.44
CA SER A 928 -31.47 -9.82 -14.84
C SER A 928 -30.08 -9.53 -15.43
N GLU A 929 -29.58 -8.32 -15.19
CA GLU A 929 -28.20 -7.97 -15.48
C GLU A 929 -27.33 -8.26 -14.24
N VAL A 930 -26.23 -8.93 -14.53
CA VAL A 930 -25.29 -9.60 -13.65
C VAL A 930 -24.29 -8.60 -13.04
N ALA A 931 -23.81 -8.93 -11.84
CA ALA A 931 -22.62 -8.39 -11.16
C ALA A 931 -22.56 -6.87 -10.90
N VAL A 932 -23.14 -6.45 -9.77
CA VAL A 932 -22.85 -5.15 -9.13
C VAL A 932 -21.99 -5.37 -7.88
N ALA A 933 -20.71 -5.00 -7.93
CA ALA A 933 -19.97 -4.55 -6.75
C ALA A 933 -18.64 -3.88 -7.16
N GLY A 934 -18.52 -2.58 -6.91
CA GLY A 934 -17.27 -1.85 -7.10
C GLY A 934 -17.35 -0.35 -6.81
N GLY A 935 -17.03 0.05 -5.58
CA GLY A 935 -16.75 1.45 -5.21
C GLY A 935 -17.93 2.17 -4.54
N GLY A 936 -17.76 2.51 -3.25
CA GLY A 936 -18.61 3.47 -2.53
C GLY A 936 -20.10 3.11 -2.44
N VAL A 937 -20.48 2.43 -1.35
CA VAL A 937 -21.87 2.19 -0.93
C VAL A 937 -22.63 1.19 -1.82
N SER A 938 -23.12 0.12 -1.19
CA SER A 938 -23.95 -0.95 -1.79
C SER A 938 -23.20 -2.06 -2.55
N VAL A 939 -22.34 -2.78 -1.82
CA VAL A 939 -22.12 -4.21 -2.10
C VAL A 939 -23.42 -4.92 -1.72
N ALA A 940 -23.98 -5.75 -2.60
CA ALA A 940 -25.02 -6.69 -2.19
C ALA A 940 -24.50 -7.49 -1.00
N VAL A 941 -25.07 -7.22 0.18
CA VAL A 941 -24.73 -7.84 1.48
C VAL A 941 -25.09 -9.31 1.42
N THR A 942 -24.28 -10.04 0.69
CA THR A 942 -24.11 -11.47 0.83
C THR A 942 -23.47 -11.65 2.20
N ARG A 943 -24.13 -12.43 3.06
CA ARG A 943 -23.78 -12.61 4.48
C ARG A 943 -22.51 -13.45 4.58
N PHE A 944 -21.41 -12.85 4.20
CA PHE A 944 -20.08 -13.40 4.10
C PHE A 944 -19.32 -13.30 5.44
N PRO A 945 -18.20 -14.03 5.60
CA PRO A 945 -17.35 -13.91 6.77
C PRO A 945 -17.03 -12.45 7.12
N PRO A 946 -16.76 -12.14 8.39
CA PRO A 946 -16.29 -10.82 8.77
C PRO A 946 -15.02 -10.46 7.97
N GLU A 947 -15.01 -9.28 7.35
CA GLU A 947 -13.85 -8.79 6.61
C GLU A 947 -12.63 -8.74 7.54
N GLN A 948 -11.52 -9.33 7.10
CA GLN A 948 -10.26 -9.26 7.83
C GLN A 948 -9.59 -7.89 7.64
N LYS A 949 -8.66 -7.53 8.51
CA LYS A 949 -7.89 -6.28 8.37
C LYS A 949 -6.81 -6.44 7.30
N ARG A 950 -6.84 -5.57 6.29
CA ARG A 950 -5.83 -5.52 5.20
C ARG A 950 -4.51 -4.95 5.73
N PRO A 951 -3.34 -5.56 5.46
CA PRO A 951 -2.04 -4.95 5.75
C PRO A 951 -1.87 -3.56 5.12
N ILE A 952 -1.04 -2.68 5.70
CA ILE A 952 -0.86 -1.29 5.24
C ILE A 952 -0.05 -1.22 3.94
N GLY A 953 -0.42 -0.28 3.05
CA GLY A 953 0.41 0.13 1.92
C GLY A 953 0.29 -0.76 0.68
N PRO A 954 1.25 -0.64 -0.27
CA PRO A 954 1.29 -1.47 -1.47
C PRO A 954 1.74 -2.88 -1.11
N LEU A 955 1.06 -3.89 -1.68
CA LEU A 955 1.21 -5.29 -1.32
C LEU A 955 1.47 -6.15 -2.57
N VAL A 956 2.41 -7.09 -2.45
CA VAL A 956 2.60 -8.18 -3.42
C VAL A 956 1.85 -9.41 -2.92
N LEU A 957 0.97 -9.96 -3.76
CA LEU A 957 0.33 -11.26 -3.52
C LEU A 957 1.32 -12.37 -3.86
N VAL A 958 1.75 -13.13 -2.85
CA VAL A 958 2.71 -14.24 -3.02
C VAL A 958 1.98 -15.48 -3.55
N GLY A 959 0.81 -15.78 -2.98
CA GLY A 959 0.05 -16.98 -3.31
C GLY A 959 -0.68 -17.56 -2.10
N VAL A 960 -1.48 -18.58 -2.34
CA VAL A 960 -2.24 -19.29 -1.30
C VAL A 960 -1.54 -20.59 -0.94
N ARG A 961 -1.25 -20.77 0.35
CA ARG A 961 -0.66 -22.00 0.91
C ARG A 961 -1.02 -22.15 2.38
N ASP A 962 -1.08 -23.37 2.90
CA ASP A 962 -1.42 -23.68 4.30
C ASP A 962 -2.77 -23.11 4.76
N GLY A 963 -3.72 -22.91 3.83
CA GLY A 963 -5.03 -22.31 4.13
C GLY A 963 -4.99 -20.81 4.42
N VAL A 964 -3.91 -20.12 4.05
CA VAL A 964 -3.77 -18.67 4.13
C VAL A 964 -3.35 -18.06 2.80
N LEU A 965 -3.72 -16.80 2.58
CA LEU A 965 -3.19 -15.98 1.50
C LEU A 965 -1.98 -15.20 2.02
N TRP A 966 -0.82 -15.42 1.41
CA TRP A 966 0.43 -14.75 1.76
C TRP A 966 0.61 -13.45 0.98
N LEU A 967 1.03 -12.42 1.72
CA LEU A 967 1.24 -11.06 1.23
C LEU A 967 2.60 -10.55 1.70
N VAL A 968 3.28 -9.73 0.90
CA VAL A 968 4.49 -9.02 1.32
C VAL A 968 4.32 -7.52 1.10
N ASP A 969 4.64 -6.72 2.12
CA ASP A 969 4.55 -5.27 2.07
C ASP A 969 5.86 -4.58 1.63
N ARG A 970 5.83 -3.25 1.54
CA ARG A 970 7.01 -2.40 1.27
C ARG A 970 8.16 -2.73 2.22
N TYR A 971 7.93 -2.88 3.51
CA TYR A 971 8.97 -3.14 4.52
C TYR A 971 9.51 -4.59 4.49
N MET A 972 9.14 -5.37 3.46
CA MET A 972 9.52 -6.77 3.26
C MET A 972 9.13 -7.62 4.47
N CYS A 973 7.94 -7.34 5.01
CA CYS A 973 7.29 -8.16 6.03
C CYS A 973 6.23 -9.04 5.37
N ALA A 974 6.26 -10.33 5.69
CA ALA A 974 5.24 -11.28 5.28
C ALA A 974 4.01 -11.18 6.19
N HIS A 975 2.83 -11.11 5.59
CA HIS A 975 1.53 -11.12 6.26
C HIS A 975 0.72 -12.31 5.76
N ALA A 976 -0.15 -12.85 6.62
CA ALA A 976 -1.03 -13.96 6.30
C ALA A 976 -2.49 -13.56 6.55
N LEU A 977 -3.35 -13.76 5.54
CA LEU A 977 -4.80 -13.67 5.69
C LEU A 977 -5.40 -15.06 5.76
N SER A 978 -6.26 -15.29 6.75
CA SER A 978 -6.90 -16.58 6.93
C SER A 978 -7.90 -16.87 5.81
N LEU A 979 -7.82 -18.06 5.23
CA LEU A 979 -8.87 -18.62 4.38
C LEU A 979 -9.55 -19.82 5.07
N SER A 980 -9.42 -19.94 6.39
CA SER A 980 -9.95 -21.07 7.17
C SER A 980 -11.45 -20.97 7.46
N HIS A 981 -12.05 -19.79 7.30
CA HIS A 981 -13.46 -19.59 7.58
C HIS A 981 -14.32 -20.57 6.75
N PRO A 982 -15.28 -21.29 7.36
CA PRO A 982 -16.07 -22.30 6.66
C PRO A 982 -16.74 -21.77 5.39
N GLY A 983 -17.29 -20.56 5.41
CA GLY A 983 -17.93 -19.93 4.23
C GLY A 983 -16.97 -19.69 3.06
N ILE A 984 -15.70 -19.31 3.32
CA ILE A 984 -14.69 -19.18 2.27
C ILE A 984 -14.33 -20.58 1.75
N ARG A 985 -14.03 -21.52 2.66
CA ARG A 985 -13.68 -22.90 2.33
C ARG A 985 -14.73 -23.59 1.46
N CYS A 986 -16.01 -23.49 1.81
CA CYS A 986 -17.09 -24.08 1.02
C CYS A 986 -17.08 -23.56 -0.42
N ARG A 987 -16.92 -22.24 -0.59
CA ARG A 987 -16.94 -21.60 -1.90
C ARG A 987 -15.69 -21.93 -2.71
N CYS A 988 -14.52 -21.94 -2.08
CA CYS A 988 -13.28 -22.41 -2.69
C CYS A 988 -13.38 -23.87 -3.16
N LEU A 989 -13.97 -24.75 -2.35
CA LEU A 989 -14.14 -26.17 -2.68
C LEU A 989 -15.15 -26.39 -3.81
N ALA A 990 -16.30 -25.72 -3.75
CA ALA A 990 -17.27 -25.77 -4.83
C ALA A 990 -16.69 -25.19 -6.14
N ALA A 991 -15.98 -24.06 -6.11
CA ALA A 991 -15.30 -23.52 -7.30
C ALA A 991 -14.15 -24.38 -7.83
N TYR A 992 -13.52 -25.16 -6.96
CA TYR A 992 -12.53 -26.14 -7.37
C TYR A 992 -13.15 -27.38 -8.04
N GLY A 993 -14.44 -27.67 -7.79
CA GLY A 993 -15.13 -28.85 -8.29
C GLY A 993 -15.33 -29.98 -7.27
N ASP A 994 -15.23 -29.69 -5.97
CA ASP A 994 -15.51 -30.62 -4.87
C ASP A 994 -16.72 -30.16 -4.04
N PRO A 995 -17.95 -30.30 -4.57
CA PRO A 995 -19.17 -29.86 -3.89
C PRO A 995 -19.48 -30.69 -2.64
N VAL A 996 -19.10 -31.97 -2.61
CA VAL A 996 -19.36 -32.86 -1.47
C VAL A 996 -18.59 -32.40 -0.23
N SER A 997 -17.31 -32.07 -0.38
CA SER A 997 -16.55 -31.49 0.72
C SER A 997 -17.06 -30.10 1.09
N ALA A 998 -17.55 -29.32 0.13
CA ALA A 998 -18.17 -28.02 0.42
C ALA A 998 -19.38 -28.15 1.35
N VAL A 999 -20.30 -29.10 1.11
CA VAL A 999 -21.46 -29.36 1.98
C VAL A 999 -21.01 -29.78 3.40
N LYS A 1000 -19.97 -30.61 3.51
CA LYS A 1000 -19.43 -31.01 4.82
C LYS A 1000 -18.93 -29.82 5.62
N TRP A 1001 -18.23 -28.88 4.99
CA TRP A 1001 -17.78 -27.65 5.64
C TRP A 1001 -18.93 -26.71 5.97
N ALA A 1002 -19.99 -26.69 5.16
CA ALA A 1002 -21.14 -25.84 5.36
C ALA A 1002 -21.88 -26.15 6.67
N THR A 1003 -21.84 -27.41 7.15
CA THR A 1003 -22.42 -27.79 8.44
C THR A 1003 -21.87 -27.01 9.64
N ARG A 1004 -20.71 -26.35 9.49
CA ARG A 1004 -20.09 -25.50 10.50
C ARG A 1004 -20.57 -24.04 10.47
N LEU A 1005 -21.41 -23.68 9.50
CA LEU A 1005 -22.02 -22.35 9.39
C LEU A 1005 -23.38 -22.32 10.10
N GLY A 1006 -23.76 -21.13 10.55
CA GLY A 1006 -25.13 -20.86 10.98
C GLY A 1006 -26.12 -21.06 9.83
N ARG A 1007 -27.35 -21.48 10.16
CA ARG A 1007 -28.42 -21.76 9.18
C ARG A 1007 -28.74 -20.54 8.31
N GLU A 1008 -28.54 -19.35 8.84
CA GLU A 1008 -28.72 -18.06 8.17
C GLU A 1008 -27.82 -17.85 6.93
N HIS A 1009 -26.78 -18.68 6.76
CA HIS A 1009 -25.86 -18.63 5.62
C HIS A 1009 -26.13 -19.73 4.58
N HIS A 1010 -27.00 -20.70 4.87
CA HIS A 1010 -27.17 -21.87 4.01
C HIS A 1010 -27.91 -21.54 2.71
N ASP A 1011 -28.88 -20.64 2.72
CA ASP A 1011 -29.60 -20.22 1.50
C ASP A 1011 -28.66 -19.53 0.50
N ASP A 1012 -27.79 -18.64 0.99
CA ASP A 1012 -26.79 -17.95 0.15
C ASP A 1012 -25.76 -18.92 -0.43
N LEU A 1013 -25.31 -19.90 0.36
CA LEU A 1013 -24.40 -20.93 -0.12
C LEU A 1013 -25.09 -21.87 -1.12
N ALA A 1014 -26.35 -22.23 -0.89
CA ALA A 1014 -27.14 -23.03 -1.82
C ALA A 1014 -27.30 -22.31 -3.16
N GLN A 1015 -27.56 -21.01 -3.14
CA GLN A 1015 -27.63 -20.18 -4.35
C GLN A 1015 -26.31 -20.15 -5.11
N PHE A 1016 -25.19 -20.04 -4.39
CA PHE A 1016 -23.87 -20.13 -5.01
C PHE A 1016 -23.63 -21.50 -5.65
N MET A 1017 -23.88 -22.58 -4.90
CA MET A 1017 -23.68 -23.95 -5.39
C MET A 1017 -24.58 -24.27 -6.60
N LEU A 1018 -25.82 -23.79 -6.59
CA LEU A 1018 -26.75 -23.89 -7.72
C LEU A 1018 -26.19 -23.18 -8.95
N GLY A 1019 -25.70 -21.95 -8.82
CA GLY A 1019 -25.04 -21.22 -9.91
C GLY A 1019 -23.77 -21.93 -10.41
N MET A 1020 -23.03 -22.58 -9.51
CA MET A 1020 -21.89 -23.46 -9.82
C MET A 1020 -22.31 -24.86 -10.29
N GLY A 1021 -23.60 -25.11 -10.51
CA GLY A 1021 -24.13 -26.34 -11.16
C GLY A 1021 -24.25 -27.55 -10.24
N TYR A 1022 -24.12 -27.35 -8.93
CA TYR A 1022 -24.18 -28.37 -7.90
C TYR A 1022 -25.55 -28.35 -7.21
N ALA A 1023 -26.63 -28.42 -8.00
CA ALA A 1023 -28.00 -28.35 -7.49
C ALA A 1023 -28.33 -29.51 -6.55
N THR A 1024 -27.91 -30.72 -6.91
CA THR A 1024 -28.11 -31.95 -6.13
C THR A 1024 -27.43 -31.89 -4.76
N GLU A 1025 -26.20 -31.40 -4.73
CA GLU A 1025 -25.41 -31.28 -3.50
C GLU A 1025 -25.90 -30.11 -2.64
N ALA A 1026 -26.36 -29.02 -3.27
CA ALA A 1026 -26.93 -27.89 -2.56
C ALA A 1026 -28.12 -28.32 -1.69
N LEU A 1027 -28.98 -29.23 -2.16
CA LEU A 1027 -30.13 -29.77 -1.41
C LEU A 1027 -29.76 -30.47 -0.10
N HIS A 1028 -28.51 -30.91 0.05
CA HIS A 1028 -28.03 -31.55 1.28
C HIS A 1028 -27.60 -30.57 2.37
N LEU A 1029 -27.71 -29.26 2.14
CA LEU A 1029 -27.44 -28.25 3.16
C LEU A 1029 -28.52 -28.30 4.26
N PRO A 1030 -28.16 -28.43 5.55
CA PRO A 1030 -29.10 -28.79 6.62
C PRO A 1030 -30.03 -27.65 7.07
N GLY A 1031 -29.88 -26.43 6.52
CA GLY A 1031 -30.64 -25.24 6.94
C GLY A 1031 -31.26 -24.46 5.79
N ILE A 1032 -31.45 -25.09 4.62
CA ILE A 1032 -32.10 -24.46 3.47
C ILE A 1032 -33.54 -24.11 3.82
N SER A 1033 -33.98 -22.91 3.47
CA SER A 1033 -35.37 -22.48 3.64
C SER A 1033 -36.30 -23.23 2.68
N LYS A 1034 -37.55 -23.43 3.10
CA LYS A 1034 -38.58 -24.07 2.28
C LYS A 1034 -38.77 -23.40 0.92
N ARG A 1035 -38.61 -22.07 0.86
CA ARG A 1035 -38.69 -21.30 -0.38
C ARG A 1035 -37.59 -21.72 -1.35
N PHE A 1036 -36.38 -21.89 -0.87
CA PHE A 1036 -35.23 -22.24 -1.69
C PHE A 1036 -35.21 -23.73 -2.08
N LEU A 1037 -35.81 -24.60 -1.26
CA LEU A 1037 -36.05 -26.01 -1.61
C LEU A 1037 -37.04 -26.23 -2.77
N ILE A 1038 -37.93 -25.26 -3.03
CA ILE A 1038 -38.93 -25.32 -4.10
C ILE A 1038 -38.35 -24.83 -5.45
N ILE A 1039 -37.37 -23.92 -5.37
CA ILE A 1039 -36.61 -23.38 -6.52
C ILE A 1039 -35.63 -24.47 -6.97
#